data_AF-A0A6L9EI64-F1
#
_entry.id   AF-A0A6L9EI64-F1
#
_cell.length_a   1.000
_cell.length_b   1.000
_cell.length_c   1.000
_cell.angle_alpha   90.00
_cell.angle_beta   90.00
_cell.angle_gamma   90.00
#
_symmetry.space_group_name_H-M   'P 1'
#
loop_
_entity.id
_entity.type
_entity.pdbx_description
1 polymer ?
#
loop_
_entity_poly.entity_id
_entity_poly.type
_entity_poly.pdbx_seq_one_letter_code
_entity_poly.pdbx_strand_id
1 'polypeptide(L)'
;MKYLTPNFWNLFRDTEGKFIGKEFEKLVQDVLKLRFGGNWEQTPLSWDGGKDFVNLTYDGKSKSWAECKMYKKSLTTSDFAKTLVMAINNSIDSIIIISYSPLVKNARIHLGDFAAITHKNVQVFDDTKFENLIFSCFREKEFAKYFPDFEYKKPIDFTYSTYTYYNFVSSDITIEWSQINELPALQREIITKRNNPCLYELCFISNLTEEEHLTIDFSSLFNEKGQLDYRFNFVNLPAILSQNRRIRNTDLLKGILQNTKYERTLRPGQIFSLKLYFIPVDIGELKIPSFKFQFGGIQENFTSKKLIVSNLSAPPLIGGLIHETIHRTDQVISSNNRVVFQIVSGDSGVGKTRYAKEIIDRLLKYNFHVNLLDGATSNCETHAKFIVELLTQLYKLPNPYNFENKDVAFNVYEKDGFYSKPDELVYSTLKLCIQNQQIEPNLYENELIPLLHKLILSRRSALIIDNVQSLDEESIELLNKLMVLNQTIGQNFVMYIFNTEVMDYNSKPGSFYNQLHDKTLYKSSLVRIKSFKLSEVTLFVDSTIRLRNNRYFSKEHKNLFQQIVKSIPAKPFYLSQFIDLLLQDEVISLEEGDFYINNVVELNNRLISISRKETDILSARLSKLTQEQRQVLSVISFFGELDSMILKLLLDKNLEITNWLIEVNFLKKEYEKLKFVHSLMDGFFVGKVEEQRAYLTSETKNKFLKNEFLLKHFPHVLFTISPQISLFDNAVAKIDKLSELSKRNQFYANSILKFIYLSNEEVKPDQYLYAVIKVISFASFNDKKLFLIKLLEMWGYLKDYIPPDDIQAIFYIEIARECGSFFAVHGEHAKSILFLDEVIEKVKGFKGDNRIRDRLIARLTNRKGVSFKQAFDFDNSSKSLLLALDFSIQSGSIIEEYLTYIDLGYIYYGRDTERTKEYWKAVHRMSNQIEEKIFNSDPETGLACILIKSLYNGIIGEFENSIVLANKLIYQSRHHCSTYYELQGLRAKAFFEYKTDASMENLENQLNKLIHLSSKANLYKYHVFAFHLLAIVYERYGKYENAKRQYQHILEEIKNEEKFGRSLEICLLISDSMKYYNKNKFKYPLSSHEISLQCGNSKYPLRTLGIHSPFQEEEYCLSLA
;
A
#
# COMPACT_ATOMS: atom_id res chain seq x y z
N MET A 1 8.52 5.04 -44.66
CA MET A 1 9.72 5.06 -45.51
C MET A 1 9.44 5.95 -46.70
N LYS A 2 10.43 6.72 -47.14
CA LYS A 2 10.27 7.79 -48.13
C LYS A 2 10.63 7.35 -49.55
N TYR A 3 11.69 6.56 -49.72
CA TYR A 3 12.26 6.17 -51.02
C TYR A 3 12.06 4.67 -51.31
N LEU A 4 12.36 3.80 -50.35
CA LEU A 4 12.05 2.38 -50.32
C LEU A 4 10.56 2.19 -49.99
N THR A 5 9.70 2.63 -50.92
CA THR A 5 8.23 2.49 -50.82
C THR A 5 7.82 1.02 -50.65
N PRO A 6 6.60 0.73 -50.16
CA PRO A 6 6.16 -0.64 -49.87
C PRO A 6 6.33 -1.65 -51.01
N ASN A 7 6.37 -1.20 -52.27
CA ASN A 7 6.57 -2.04 -53.45
C ASN A 7 7.98 -2.66 -53.52
N PHE A 8 9.01 -1.95 -53.03
CA PHE A 8 10.38 -2.47 -53.01
C PHE A 8 10.61 -3.52 -51.92
N TRP A 9 9.65 -3.71 -51.02
CA TRP A 9 9.72 -4.69 -49.93
C TRP A 9 9.08 -6.04 -50.29
N ASN A 10 8.80 -6.30 -51.57
CA ASN A 10 8.16 -7.54 -52.02
C ASN A 10 9.00 -8.79 -51.73
N LEU A 11 10.34 -8.71 -51.77
CA LEU A 11 11.24 -9.82 -51.39
C LEU A 11 11.13 -10.21 -49.92
N PHE A 12 10.53 -9.36 -49.11
CA PHE A 12 10.28 -9.58 -47.69
C PHE A 12 8.84 -9.99 -47.42
N ARG A 13 8.09 -10.43 -48.45
CA ARG A 13 6.72 -10.90 -48.33
C ARG A 13 6.59 -12.32 -48.87
N ASP A 14 5.76 -13.12 -48.22
CA ASP A 14 5.40 -14.45 -48.71
C ASP A 14 4.33 -14.37 -49.83
N THR A 15 3.94 -15.53 -50.33
CA THR A 15 2.93 -15.65 -51.40
C THR A 15 1.54 -15.13 -51.01
N GLU A 16 1.27 -14.97 -49.71
CA GLU A 16 0.04 -14.41 -49.16
C GLU A 16 0.15 -12.90 -48.85
N GLY A 17 1.33 -12.31 -49.12
CA GLY A 17 1.62 -10.90 -48.90
C GLY A 17 1.96 -10.54 -47.45
N LYS A 18 2.21 -11.53 -46.58
CA LYS A 18 2.61 -11.34 -45.18
C LYS A 18 4.12 -11.17 -45.08
N PHE A 19 4.57 -10.33 -44.15
CA PHE A 19 5.99 -10.06 -43.97
C PHE A 19 6.79 -11.27 -43.47
N ILE A 20 7.95 -11.51 -44.08
CA ILE A 20 8.91 -12.56 -43.75
C ILE A 20 10.01 -11.97 -42.86
N GLY A 21 9.87 -12.12 -41.53
CA GLY A 21 10.83 -11.60 -40.55
C GLY A 21 12.28 -12.06 -40.79
N LYS A 22 12.47 -13.31 -41.22
CA LYS A 22 13.81 -13.88 -41.48
C LYS A 22 14.59 -13.16 -42.58
N GLU A 23 13.93 -12.71 -43.65
CA GLU A 23 14.60 -11.94 -44.71
C GLU A 23 14.94 -10.52 -44.23
N PHE A 24 14.08 -9.94 -43.39
CA PHE A 24 14.33 -8.65 -42.75
C PHE A 24 15.54 -8.72 -41.82
N GLU A 25 15.65 -9.77 -41.00
CA GLU A 25 16.80 -10.01 -40.14
C GLU A 25 18.11 -10.14 -40.93
N LYS A 26 18.12 -10.78 -42.12
CA LYS A 26 19.34 -10.83 -42.97
C LYS A 26 19.77 -9.43 -43.43
N LEU A 27 18.82 -8.61 -43.88
CA LEU A 27 19.07 -7.21 -44.23
C LEU A 27 19.69 -6.47 -43.05
N VAL A 28 19.09 -6.62 -41.87
CA VAL A 28 19.56 -5.96 -40.64
C VAL A 28 20.95 -6.45 -40.23
N GLN A 29 21.24 -7.74 -40.35
CA GLN A 29 22.56 -8.28 -40.02
C GLN A 29 23.68 -7.63 -40.84
N ASP A 30 23.46 -7.43 -42.14
CA ASP A 30 24.43 -6.75 -43.01
C ASP A 30 24.57 -5.27 -42.63
N VAL A 31 23.47 -4.60 -42.28
CA VAL A 31 23.50 -3.22 -41.75
C VAL A 31 24.31 -3.15 -40.44
N LEU A 32 24.09 -4.07 -39.51
CA LEU A 32 24.78 -4.10 -38.22
C LEU A 32 26.29 -4.25 -38.38
N LYS A 33 26.73 -5.19 -39.23
CA LYS A 33 28.15 -5.44 -39.53
C LYS A 33 28.82 -4.23 -40.17
N LEU A 34 28.16 -3.60 -41.14
CA LEU A 34 28.73 -2.46 -41.87
C LEU A 34 28.77 -1.18 -41.03
N ARG A 35 27.74 -0.94 -40.21
CA ARG A 35 27.60 0.34 -39.49
C ARG A 35 28.22 0.34 -38.10
N PHE A 36 28.02 -0.71 -37.31
CA PHE A 36 28.38 -0.72 -35.89
C PHE A 36 29.67 -1.48 -35.60
N GLY A 37 30.20 -2.21 -36.59
CA GLY A 37 31.39 -3.05 -36.41
C GLY A 37 31.21 -4.15 -35.35
N GLY A 38 32.26 -4.93 -35.12
CA GLY A 38 32.21 -6.07 -34.19
C GLY A 38 31.57 -7.32 -34.78
N ASN A 39 31.48 -8.36 -33.96
CA ASN A 39 31.01 -9.68 -34.35
C ASN A 39 29.54 -9.83 -33.96
N TRP A 40 28.65 -9.42 -34.88
CA TRP A 40 27.20 -9.59 -34.72
C TRP A 40 26.77 -11.01 -35.07
N GLU A 41 26.32 -11.74 -34.05
CA GLU A 41 25.78 -13.09 -34.16
C GLU A 41 24.26 -13.06 -34.03
N GLN A 42 23.57 -13.78 -34.92
CA GLN A 42 22.12 -13.91 -34.87
C GLN A 42 21.74 -14.90 -33.77
N THR A 43 20.72 -14.58 -32.99
CA THR A 43 20.20 -15.50 -31.97
C THR A 43 19.35 -16.61 -32.61
N PRO A 44 19.14 -17.73 -31.91
CA PRO A 44 18.23 -18.78 -32.40
C PRO A 44 16.79 -18.24 -32.56
N LEU A 45 16.10 -18.68 -33.63
CA LEU A 45 14.71 -18.30 -33.95
C LEU A 45 13.69 -18.65 -32.85
N SER A 46 14.06 -19.55 -31.94
CA SER A 46 13.31 -19.86 -30.72
C SER A 46 14.25 -19.67 -29.54
N TRP A 47 13.78 -19.13 -28.41
CA TRP A 47 14.60 -18.90 -27.21
C TRP A 47 15.65 -17.78 -27.35
N ASP A 48 15.35 -16.80 -28.18
CA ASP A 48 16.19 -15.63 -28.48
C ASP A 48 16.54 -14.77 -27.25
N GLY A 49 15.74 -14.86 -26.18
CA GLY A 49 15.87 -14.03 -24.98
C GLY A 49 15.52 -12.56 -25.22
N GLY A 50 14.65 -12.27 -26.19
CA GLY A 50 14.13 -10.92 -26.49
C GLY A 50 15.11 -10.03 -27.26
N LYS A 51 15.86 -10.63 -28.20
CA LYS A 51 16.86 -9.98 -29.06
C LYS A 51 17.08 -10.84 -30.29
N ASP A 52 17.30 -10.22 -31.44
CA ASP A 52 17.61 -10.95 -32.69
C ASP A 52 19.12 -11.05 -32.94
N PHE A 53 19.91 -10.12 -32.40
CA PHE A 53 21.37 -10.13 -32.55
C PHE A 53 22.12 -9.74 -31.28
N VAL A 54 23.32 -10.30 -31.12
CA VAL A 54 24.27 -9.98 -30.06
C VAL A 54 25.60 -9.58 -30.66
N ASN A 55 26.20 -8.50 -30.15
CA ASN A 55 27.58 -8.13 -30.42
C ASN A 55 28.42 -8.35 -29.16
N LEU A 56 29.44 -9.19 -29.29
CA LEU A 56 30.50 -9.35 -28.30
C LEU A 56 31.71 -8.55 -28.80
N THR A 57 32.06 -7.46 -28.11
CA THR A 57 33.28 -6.72 -28.45
C THR A 57 34.53 -7.58 -28.22
N TYR A 58 35.62 -7.25 -28.91
CA TYR A 58 36.91 -7.99 -28.87
C TYR A 58 37.49 -8.16 -27.46
N ASP A 59 37.07 -7.35 -26.48
CA ASP A 59 37.50 -7.37 -25.09
C ASP A 59 36.56 -8.16 -24.15
N GLY A 60 35.44 -8.69 -24.67
CA GLY A 60 34.44 -9.46 -23.93
C GLY A 60 33.67 -8.68 -22.85
N LYS A 61 33.87 -7.36 -22.73
CA LYS A 61 33.36 -6.56 -21.60
C LYS A 61 32.14 -5.71 -21.93
N SER A 62 32.00 -5.22 -23.15
CA SER A 62 30.81 -4.46 -23.55
C SER A 62 29.86 -5.29 -24.41
N LYS A 63 28.57 -5.31 -24.04
CA LYS A 63 27.55 -6.12 -24.72
C LYS A 63 26.52 -5.22 -25.36
N SER A 64 26.30 -5.41 -26.67
CA SER A 64 25.24 -4.71 -27.41
C SER A 64 24.26 -5.70 -28.00
N TRP A 65 22.97 -5.37 -27.94
CA TRP A 65 21.89 -6.16 -28.53
C TRP A 65 21.20 -5.39 -29.64
N ALA A 66 20.66 -6.12 -30.62
CA ALA A 66 19.72 -5.56 -31.58
C ALA A 66 18.41 -6.35 -31.59
N GLU A 67 17.29 -5.63 -31.61
CA GLU A 67 15.92 -6.15 -31.72
C GLU A 67 15.28 -5.60 -32.99
N CYS A 68 14.72 -6.48 -33.82
CA CYS A 68 14.32 -6.20 -35.19
C CYS A 68 12.83 -6.52 -35.38
N LYS A 69 12.01 -5.53 -35.73
CA LYS A 69 10.56 -5.71 -35.86
C LYS A 69 10.04 -5.28 -37.24
N MET A 70 9.45 -6.23 -37.96
CA MET A 70 8.80 -6.00 -39.25
C MET A 70 7.27 -6.16 -39.15
N TYR A 71 6.59 -5.10 -38.72
CA TYR A 71 5.12 -5.06 -38.63
C TYR A 71 4.53 -3.95 -39.49
N LYS A 72 3.28 -4.12 -39.91
CA LYS A 72 2.54 -3.05 -40.62
C LYS A 72 2.03 -1.97 -39.66
N LYS A 73 1.67 -2.35 -38.42
CA LYS A 73 1.25 -1.42 -37.37
C LYS A 73 2.45 -0.69 -36.78
N SER A 74 2.22 0.51 -36.23
CA SER A 74 3.21 1.19 -35.40
C SER A 74 3.51 0.40 -34.13
N LEU A 75 4.74 0.52 -33.65
CA LEU A 75 5.21 -0.24 -32.50
C LEU A 75 4.93 0.48 -31.19
N THR A 76 4.41 -0.28 -30.24
CA THR A 76 4.00 0.14 -28.91
C THR A 76 5.01 -0.32 -27.87
N THR A 77 4.86 0.15 -26.64
CA THR A 77 5.75 -0.19 -25.52
C THR A 77 5.80 -1.71 -25.25
N SER A 78 4.68 -2.42 -25.43
CA SER A 78 4.59 -3.86 -25.23
C SER A 78 5.44 -4.66 -26.23
N ASP A 79 5.67 -4.14 -27.44
CA ASP A 79 6.41 -4.85 -28.50
C ASP A 79 7.92 -5.01 -28.17
N PHE A 80 8.44 -4.28 -27.17
CA PHE A 80 9.84 -4.33 -26.73
C PHE A 80 10.04 -4.62 -25.23
N ALA A 81 8.95 -4.87 -24.48
CA ALA A 81 9.00 -5.04 -23.02
C ALA A 81 10.00 -6.13 -22.59
N LYS A 82 9.96 -7.28 -23.28
CA LYS A 82 10.86 -8.41 -23.06
C LYS A 82 12.33 -8.02 -23.26
N THR A 83 12.66 -7.29 -24.33
CA THR A 83 14.03 -6.82 -24.63
C THR A 83 14.58 -5.97 -23.50
N LEU A 84 13.78 -5.04 -22.95
CA LEU A 84 14.21 -4.14 -21.87
C LEU A 84 14.51 -4.90 -20.57
N VAL A 85 13.64 -5.85 -20.22
CA VAL A 85 13.80 -6.69 -19.02
C VAL A 85 15.05 -7.55 -19.14
N MET A 86 15.23 -8.21 -20.28
CA MET A 86 16.37 -9.08 -20.53
C MET A 86 17.69 -8.30 -20.60
N ALA A 87 17.66 -7.04 -21.07
CA ALA A 87 18.83 -6.17 -21.10
C ALA A 87 19.30 -5.72 -19.71
N ILE A 88 18.40 -5.63 -18.73
CA ILE A 88 18.77 -5.40 -17.31
C ILE A 88 19.57 -6.60 -16.79
N ASN A 89 19.04 -7.80 -16.97
CA ASN A 89 19.63 -9.05 -16.50
C ASN A 89 21.03 -9.31 -17.09
N ASN A 90 21.15 -9.16 -18.41
CA ASN A 90 22.36 -9.57 -19.12
C ASN A 90 23.50 -8.53 -19.09
N SER A 91 23.38 -7.50 -18.25
CA SER A 91 24.33 -6.38 -18.14
C SER A 91 24.67 -5.78 -19.50
N ILE A 92 23.63 -5.46 -20.29
CA ILE A 92 23.78 -4.92 -21.65
C ILE A 92 23.98 -3.42 -21.62
N ASP A 93 24.99 -2.92 -22.31
CA ASP A 93 25.32 -1.49 -22.34
C ASP A 93 24.49 -0.73 -23.38
N SER A 94 24.24 -1.39 -24.53
CA SER A 94 23.58 -0.78 -25.68
C SER A 94 22.48 -1.66 -26.25
N ILE A 95 21.31 -1.06 -26.49
CA ILE A 95 20.15 -1.70 -27.12
C ILE A 95 19.87 -0.96 -28.41
N ILE A 96 19.84 -1.67 -29.53
CA ILE A 96 19.54 -1.13 -30.86
C ILE A 96 18.18 -1.69 -31.28
N ILE A 97 17.20 -0.82 -31.47
CA ILE A 97 15.88 -1.17 -31.97
C ILE A 97 15.83 -0.79 -33.44
N ILE A 98 15.60 -1.78 -34.31
CA ILE A 98 15.44 -1.59 -35.74
C ILE A 98 14.03 -1.99 -36.15
N SER A 99 13.31 -1.09 -36.81
CA SER A 99 11.95 -1.39 -37.24
C SER A 99 11.60 -0.87 -38.62
N TYR A 100 10.84 -1.69 -39.35
CA TYR A 100 10.18 -1.28 -40.58
C TYR A 100 9.14 -0.19 -40.36
N SER A 101 8.36 -0.25 -39.27
CA SER A 101 7.29 0.72 -38.98
C SER A 101 7.68 1.73 -37.90
N PRO A 102 7.05 2.91 -37.87
CA PRO A 102 7.37 3.91 -36.85
C PRO A 102 6.90 3.49 -35.46
N LEU A 103 7.66 3.84 -34.43
CA LEU A 103 7.21 3.73 -33.04
C LEU A 103 6.11 4.76 -32.73
N VAL A 104 5.16 4.39 -31.88
CA VAL A 104 4.20 5.35 -31.31
C VAL A 104 4.91 6.30 -30.33
N LYS A 105 4.29 7.45 -30.05
CA LYS A 105 4.88 8.48 -29.18
C LYS A 105 5.21 7.96 -27.77
N ASN A 106 4.34 7.17 -27.17
CA ASN A 106 4.57 6.62 -25.82
C ASN A 106 5.72 5.63 -25.77
N ALA A 107 5.90 4.79 -26.79
CA ALA A 107 7.05 3.87 -26.84
C ALA A 107 8.37 4.64 -26.80
N ARG A 108 8.45 5.80 -27.48
CA ARG A 108 9.64 6.66 -27.45
C ARG A 108 9.86 7.29 -26.08
N ILE A 109 8.81 7.86 -25.47
CA ILE A 109 8.87 8.40 -24.10
C ILE A 109 9.38 7.33 -23.12
N HIS A 110 8.79 6.12 -23.20
CA HIS A 110 9.17 4.99 -22.37
C HIS A 110 10.64 4.60 -22.55
N LEU A 111 11.12 4.43 -23.79
CA LEU A 111 12.51 4.10 -24.07
C LEU A 111 13.48 5.20 -23.58
N GLY A 112 13.08 6.47 -23.71
CA GLY A 112 13.86 7.60 -23.18
C GLY A 112 13.95 7.60 -21.66
N ASP A 113 12.83 7.32 -20.97
CA ASP A 113 12.78 7.18 -19.51
C ASP A 113 13.62 5.99 -19.03
N PHE A 114 13.46 4.84 -19.65
CA PHE A 114 14.28 3.65 -19.38
C PHE A 114 15.77 3.94 -19.57
N ALA A 115 16.17 4.59 -20.67
CA ALA A 115 17.56 4.95 -20.94
C ALA A 115 18.11 5.93 -19.89
N ALA A 116 17.31 6.92 -19.49
CA ALA A 116 17.71 7.89 -18.47
C ALA A 116 17.91 7.23 -17.09
N ILE A 117 17.05 6.29 -16.73
CA ILE A 117 16.99 5.64 -15.42
C ILE A 117 17.99 4.49 -15.28
N THR A 118 18.23 3.73 -16.35
CA THR A 118 19.16 2.59 -16.34
C THR A 118 20.57 2.96 -16.80
N HIS A 119 20.76 4.18 -17.31
CA HIS A 119 21.99 4.65 -17.95
C HIS A 119 22.44 3.81 -19.16
N LYS A 120 21.55 2.99 -19.71
CA LYS A 120 21.81 2.21 -20.93
C LYS A 120 21.68 3.10 -22.16
N ASN A 121 22.48 2.80 -23.19
CA ASN A 121 22.37 3.45 -24.48
C ASN A 121 21.25 2.77 -25.28
N VAL A 122 20.19 3.50 -25.61
CA VAL A 122 19.10 2.98 -26.44
C VAL A 122 19.10 3.74 -27.77
N GLN A 123 19.24 3.01 -28.88
CA GLN A 123 19.27 3.55 -30.23
C GLN A 123 18.07 3.04 -31.01
N VAL A 124 17.35 3.91 -31.70
CA VAL A 124 16.12 3.59 -32.43
C VAL A 124 16.27 4.00 -33.88
N PHE A 125 16.19 3.02 -34.77
CA PHE A 125 16.13 3.19 -36.22
C PHE A 125 14.79 2.64 -36.72
N ASP A 126 13.76 3.47 -36.69
CA ASP A 126 12.42 3.15 -37.18
C ASP A 126 12.10 3.89 -38.48
N ASP A 127 11.32 3.23 -39.35
CA ASP A 127 10.77 3.83 -40.57
C ASP A 127 11.85 4.53 -41.45
N THR A 128 11.75 5.84 -41.65
CA THR A 128 12.73 6.62 -42.44
C THR A 128 14.14 6.63 -41.84
N LYS A 129 14.31 6.45 -40.51
CA LYS A 129 15.64 6.39 -39.90
C LYS A 129 16.36 5.10 -40.28
N PHE A 130 15.64 3.99 -40.33
CA PHE A 130 16.21 2.73 -40.80
C PHE A 130 16.55 2.79 -42.28
N GLU A 131 15.67 3.35 -43.09
CA GLU A 131 15.94 3.60 -44.51
C GLU A 131 17.21 4.44 -44.71
N ASN A 132 17.37 5.55 -43.96
CA ASN A 132 18.58 6.37 -44.00
C ASN A 132 19.82 5.60 -43.56
N LEU A 133 19.69 4.72 -42.57
CA LEU A 133 20.78 3.85 -42.13
C LEU A 133 21.25 2.94 -43.25
N ILE A 134 20.32 2.27 -43.97
CA ILE A 134 20.62 1.42 -45.13
C ILE A 134 21.39 2.22 -46.18
N PHE A 135 20.88 3.38 -46.58
CA PHE A 135 21.53 4.23 -47.57
C PHE A 135 22.92 4.74 -47.15
N SER A 136 23.16 4.92 -45.86
CA SER A 136 24.44 5.41 -45.35
C SER A 136 25.55 4.37 -45.43
N CYS A 137 25.22 3.08 -45.25
CA CYS A 137 26.21 2.02 -45.12
C CYS A 137 26.30 1.09 -46.33
N PHE A 138 25.24 0.93 -47.11
CA PHE A 138 25.26 0.05 -48.28
C PHE A 138 25.84 0.75 -49.50
N ARG A 139 26.59 0.00 -50.31
CA ARG A 139 26.98 0.39 -51.66
C ARG A 139 26.05 -0.29 -52.66
N GLU A 140 26.25 -0.02 -53.93
CA GLU A 140 25.40 -0.52 -55.02
C GLU A 140 25.20 -2.05 -54.97
N LYS A 141 26.28 -2.80 -54.68
CA LYS A 141 26.24 -4.26 -54.59
C LYS A 141 25.36 -4.76 -53.44
N GLU A 142 25.47 -4.17 -52.25
CA GLU A 142 24.63 -4.54 -51.10
C GLU A 142 23.17 -4.12 -51.32
N PHE A 143 22.93 -2.98 -51.96
CA PHE A 143 21.58 -2.55 -52.33
C PHE A 143 20.91 -3.53 -53.29
N ALA A 144 21.58 -3.91 -54.38
CA ALA A 144 21.05 -4.82 -55.39
C ALA A 144 20.68 -6.20 -54.82
N LYS A 145 21.32 -6.62 -53.71
CA LYS A 145 20.99 -7.88 -53.01
C LYS A 145 19.59 -7.88 -52.41
N TYR A 146 19.15 -6.76 -51.85
CA TYR A 146 17.89 -6.65 -51.09
C TYR A 146 16.80 -5.86 -51.82
N PHE A 147 17.18 -4.97 -52.73
CA PHE A 147 16.30 -4.09 -53.48
C PHE A 147 16.72 -4.07 -54.98
N PRO A 148 16.68 -5.22 -55.68
CA PRO A 148 17.17 -5.34 -57.06
C PRO A 148 16.40 -4.47 -58.06
N ASP A 149 15.11 -4.22 -57.78
CA ASP A 149 14.24 -3.40 -58.62
C ASP A 149 14.40 -1.89 -58.34
N PHE A 150 15.22 -1.51 -57.36
CA PHE A 150 15.49 -0.13 -57.02
C PHE A 150 16.73 0.36 -57.78
N GLU A 151 16.57 1.36 -58.65
CA GLU A 151 17.70 1.99 -59.32
C GLU A 151 18.55 2.74 -58.28
N TYR A 152 19.71 2.18 -57.92
CA TYR A 152 20.60 2.78 -56.93
C TYR A 152 21.17 4.10 -57.46
N LYS A 153 20.49 5.19 -57.13
CA LYS A 153 21.01 6.55 -57.20
C LYS A 153 21.15 6.99 -55.77
N LYS A 154 22.37 7.15 -55.26
CA LYS A 154 22.60 7.76 -53.94
C LYS A 154 21.94 9.15 -53.99
N PRO A 155 20.84 9.41 -53.24
CA PRO A 155 20.16 10.70 -53.33
C PRO A 155 21.14 11.88 -53.24
N ILE A 156 21.16 12.74 -54.25
CA ILE A 156 22.08 13.90 -54.34
C ILE A 156 21.73 14.93 -53.26
N ASP A 157 20.46 15.00 -52.86
CA ASP A 157 19.97 15.71 -51.68
C ASP A 157 19.54 14.70 -50.60
N PHE A 158 20.50 14.12 -49.88
CA PHE A 158 20.25 13.61 -48.53
C PHE A 158 19.99 14.79 -47.58
N THR A 159 18.88 15.49 -47.79
CA THR A 159 18.24 16.18 -46.67
C THR A 159 17.66 15.09 -45.79
N TYR A 160 18.50 14.53 -44.90
CA TYR A 160 18.02 13.77 -43.76
C TYR A 160 16.81 14.55 -43.21
N SER A 161 15.70 13.89 -42.90
CA SER A 161 14.77 14.49 -41.95
C SER A 161 15.60 14.68 -40.68
N THR A 162 16.14 15.87 -40.49
CA THR A 162 17.44 16.13 -39.86
C THR A 162 17.40 15.93 -38.35
N TYR A 163 16.21 15.76 -37.78
CA TYR A 163 16.00 15.54 -36.36
C TYR A 163 14.60 14.97 -36.12
N THR A 164 14.45 14.22 -35.03
CA THR A 164 13.15 13.81 -34.53
C THR A 164 13.07 14.22 -33.07
N TYR A 165 12.20 15.19 -32.77
CA TYR A 165 11.88 15.56 -31.41
C TYR A 165 10.38 15.44 -31.15
N TYR A 166 10.04 15.20 -29.88
CA TYR A 166 8.69 15.25 -29.39
C TYR A 166 8.66 16.05 -28.11
N ASN A 167 7.64 16.89 -27.97
CA ASN A 167 7.30 17.50 -26.69
C ASN A 167 5.94 16.99 -26.20
N PHE A 168 5.85 16.77 -24.90
CA PHE A 168 4.68 16.29 -24.21
C PHE A 168 4.45 17.09 -22.94
N VAL A 169 3.19 17.29 -22.59
CA VAL A 169 2.81 18.05 -21.39
C VAL A 169 1.74 17.27 -20.65
N SER A 170 1.92 17.15 -19.34
CA SER A 170 0.95 16.56 -18.43
C SER A 170 0.61 17.53 -17.32
N SER A 171 -0.68 17.63 -16.99
CA SER A 171 -1.17 18.33 -15.79
C SER A 171 -1.11 17.47 -14.53
N ASP A 172 -0.75 16.19 -14.67
CA ASP A 172 -0.54 15.27 -13.57
C ASP A 172 0.90 14.72 -13.61
N ILE A 173 1.68 15.09 -12.60
CA ILE A 173 3.06 14.66 -12.42
C ILE A 173 3.17 13.28 -11.73
N THR A 174 2.06 12.73 -11.26
CA THR A 174 2.00 11.43 -10.56
C THR A 174 1.71 10.26 -11.51
N ILE A 175 1.28 10.54 -12.74
CA ILE A 175 1.05 9.51 -13.76
C ILE A 175 2.38 9.10 -14.39
N GLU A 176 2.72 7.82 -14.30
CA GLU A 176 3.81 7.20 -15.05
C GLU A 176 3.38 6.91 -16.49
N TRP A 177 3.60 7.86 -17.40
CA TRP A 177 3.27 7.72 -18.83
C TRP A 177 3.97 6.54 -19.50
N SER A 178 5.11 6.13 -18.95
CA SER A 178 5.84 4.92 -19.31
C SER A 178 4.99 3.64 -19.19
N GLN A 179 3.96 3.64 -18.34
CA GLN A 179 3.08 2.48 -18.12
C GLN A 179 1.86 2.43 -19.07
N ILE A 180 1.71 3.38 -20.00
CA ILE A 180 0.53 3.49 -20.88
C ILE A 180 0.91 3.11 -22.32
N ASN A 181 0.18 2.15 -22.92
CA ASN A 181 0.45 1.67 -24.28
C ASN A 181 0.27 2.74 -25.37
N GLU A 182 -0.83 3.49 -25.31
CA GLU A 182 -1.16 4.55 -26.29
C GLU A 182 -1.68 5.79 -25.58
N LEU A 183 -1.37 6.98 -26.09
CA LEU A 183 -1.96 8.20 -25.56
C LEU A 183 -3.46 8.20 -25.83
N PRO A 184 -4.31 8.45 -24.83
CA PRO A 184 -5.74 8.59 -25.06
C PRO A 184 -5.97 9.67 -26.11
N ALA A 185 -6.83 9.39 -27.09
CA ALA A 185 -7.20 10.32 -28.16
C ALA A 185 -7.77 11.67 -27.67
N LEU A 186 -8.07 11.78 -26.36
CA LEU A 186 -8.71 12.90 -25.67
C LEU A 186 -7.80 14.08 -25.29
N GLN A 187 -6.47 14.01 -25.46
CA GLN A 187 -5.59 15.15 -25.14
C GLN A 187 -5.50 16.21 -26.25
N ARG A 188 -6.62 16.78 -26.69
CA ARG A 188 -6.58 18.00 -27.53
C ARG A 188 -6.31 19.26 -26.71
N GLU A 189 -6.72 19.29 -25.43
CA GLU A 189 -6.51 20.40 -24.52
C GLU A 189 -5.98 19.91 -23.17
N ILE A 190 -4.89 20.51 -22.68
CA ILE A 190 -4.32 20.19 -21.37
C ILE A 190 -5.00 21.11 -20.37
N ILE A 191 -5.79 20.54 -19.47
CA ILE A 191 -6.52 21.29 -18.45
C ILE A 191 -5.80 21.10 -17.10
N THR A 192 -5.56 22.20 -16.38
CA THR A 192 -4.96 22.16 -15.05
C THR A 192 -5.55 23.23 -14.13
N LYS A 193 -5.25 23.13 -12.83
CA LYS A 193 -5.58 24.15 -11.83
C LYS A 193 -4.43 25.13 -11.68
N ARG A 194 -4.74 26.39 -11.37
CA ARG A 194 -3.72 27.39 -11.03
C ARG A 194 -2.90 26.89 -9.83
N ASN A 195 -1.59 27.10 -9.86
CA ASN A 195 -0.63 26.63 -8.87
C ASN A 195 -0.52 25.09 -8.72
N ASN A 196 -0.94 24.33 -9.73
CA ASN A 196 -0.76 22.88 -9.75
C ASN A 196 0.48 22.49 -10.60
N PRO A 197 1.42 21.68 -10.07
CA PRO A 197 2.60 21.26 -10.82
C PRO A 197 2.24 20.48 -12.08
N CYS A 198 2.95 20.76 -13.15
CA CYS A 198 2.82 20.16 -14.47
C CYS A 198 4.18 19.65 -14.95
N LEU A 199 4.16 18.64 -15.83
CA LEU A 199 5.35 18.10 -16.50
C LEU A 199 5.39 18.61 -17.94
N TYR A 200 6.56 19.06 -18.37
CA TYR A 200 6.92 19.31 -19.76
C TYR A 200 8.10 18.41 -20.14
N GLU A 201 7.83 17.37 -20.93
CA GLU A 201 8.83 16.38 -21.33
C GLU A 201 9.28 16.60 -22.77
N LEU A 202 10.59 16.55 -22.97
CA LEU A 202 11.28 16.69 -24.25
C LEU A 202 11.99 15.38 -24.57
N CYS A 203 11.66 14.78 -25.71
CA CYS A 203 12.30 13.56 -26.19
C CYS A 203 12.97 13.84 -27.53
N PHE A 204 14.25 13.48 -27.65
CA PHE A 204 15.05 13.62 -28.87
C PHE A 204 15.52 12.24 -29.31
N ILE A 205 15.48 12.02 -30.63
CA ILE A 205 16.07 10.86 -31.28
C ILE A 205 17.01 11.38 -32.35
N SER A 206 18.26 10.95 -32.28
CA SER A 206 19.25 11.27 -33.29
C SER A 206 18.90 10.61 -34.63
N ASN A 207 18.85 11.41 -35.70
CA ASN A 207 18.49 10.93 -37.03
C ASN A 207 19.70 10.78 -37.96
N LEU A 208 20.81 11.41 -37.60
CA LEU A 208 22.03 11.29 -38.37
C LEU A 208 22.76 9.99 -38.10
N THR A 209 23.60 9.67 -39.06
CA THR A 209 24.52 8.54 -39.00
C THR A 209 25.84 8.94 -38.35
N GLU A 210 25.95 10.12 -37.76
CA GLU A 210 27.10 10.60 -36.99
C GLU A 210 26.65 11.14 -35.63
N GLU A 211 27.60 11.44 -34.73
CA GLU A 211 27.26 12.06 -33.44
C GLU A 211 26.69 13.46 -33.64
N GLU A 212 25.65 13.78 -32.88
CA GLU A 212 24.94 15.05 -32.95
C GLU A 212 25.05 15.82 -31.64
N HIS A 213 25.38 17.11 -31.74
CA HIS A 213 25.34 18.01 -30.60
C HIS A 213 23.95 18.65 -30.49
N LEU A 214 23.26 18.36 -29.37
CA LEU A 214 22.03 19.00 -28.96
C LEU A 214 22.37 20.19 -28.05
N THR A 215 21.88 21.37 -28.42
CA THR A 215 21.88 22.55 -27.55
C THR A 215 20.45 23.02 -27.35
N ILE A 216 20.00 23.21 -26.13
CA ILE A 216 18.69 23.78 -25.80
C ILE A 216 18.94 25.12 -25.10
N ASP A 217 18.39 26.20 -25.62
CA ASP A 217 18.52 27.54 -25.06
C ASP A 217 17.21 27.97 -24.39
N PHE A 218 17.24 28.02 -23.07
CA PHE A 218 16.14 28.45 -22.22
C PHE A 218 16.10 29.97 -21.99
N SER A 219 16.90 30.76 -22.70
CA SER A 219 16.95 32.23 -22.53
C SER A 219 15.59 32.91 -22.60
N SER A 220 14.68 32.42 -23.44
CA SER A 220 13.31 32.94 -23.57
C SER A 220 12.43 32.74 -22.32
N LEU A 221 12.85 31.91 -21.38
CA LEU A 221 12.17 31.73 -20.10
C LEU A 221 12.54 32.79 -19.08
N PHE A 222 13.56 33.61 -19.33
CA PHE A 222 14.05 34.62 -18.39
C PHE A 222 13.69 36.02 -18.88
N ASN A 223 13.31 36.89 -17.96
CA ASN A 223 13.10 38.32 -18.21
C ASN A 223 14.45 39.09 -18.20
N GLU A 224 14.41 40.39 -18.51
CA GLU A 224 15.60 41.26 -18.53
C GLU A 224 16.34 41.35 -17.18
N LYS A 225 15.67 40.99 -16.07
CA LYS A 225 16.24 40.91 -14.72
C LYS A 225 16.78 39.50 -14.39
N GLY A 226 16.76 38.56 -15.34
CA GLY A 226 17.19 37.18 -15.16
C GLY A 226 16.25 36.32 -14.31
N GLN A 227 14.98 36.72 -14.14
CA GLN A 227 13.95 35.96 -13.42
C GLN A 227 13.08 35.20 -14.41
N LEU A 228 12.61 34.00 -14.02
CA LEU A 228 11.71 33.20 -14.86
C LEU A 228 10.42 33.95 -15.19
N ASP A 229 9.84 33.71 -16.38
CA ASP A 229 8.54 34.24 -16.79
C ASP A 229 7.51 34.02 -15.68
N TYR A 230 6.87 35.11 -15.25
CA TYR A 230 5.99 35.15 -14.09
C TYR A 230 4.75 34.26 -14.25
N ARG A 231 4.39 33.89 -15.48
CA ARG A 231 3.23 33.03 -15.76
C ARG A 231 3.52 31.55 -15.54
N PHE A 232 4.79 31.13 -15.63
CA PHE A 232 5.22 29.73 -15.52
C PHE A 232 6.49 29.61 -14.68
N ASN A 233 6.36 29.08 -13.47
CA ASN A 233 7.50 28.83 -12.60
C ASN A 233 8.11 27.45 -12.89
N PHE A 234 9.22 27.39 -13.65
CA PHE A 234 9.98 26.16 -13.93
C PHE A 234 10.85 25.76 -12.72
N VAL A 235 10.42 24.72 -12.02
CA VAL A 235 10.86 24.38 -10.66
C VAL A 235 12.25 23.72 -10.63
N ASN A 236 12.54 22.82 -11.56
CA ASN A 236 13.78 22.02 -11.58
C ASN A 236 14.85 22.52 -12.58
N LEU A 237 14.53 23.53 -13.38
CA LEU A 237 15.45 24.07 -14.40
C LEU A 237 16.79 24.55 -13.82
N PRO A 238 16.85 25.26 -12.67
CA PRO A 238 18.12 25.64 -12.07
C PRO A 238 19.02 24.45 -11.72
N ALA A 239 18.44 23.36 -11.21
CA ALA A 239 19.16 22.15 -10.87
C ALA A 239 19.74 21.48 -12.14
N ILE A 240 18.94 21.38 -13.19
CA ILE A 240 19.36 20.82 -14.49
C ILE A 240 20.54 21.60 -15.07
N LEU A 241 20.46 22.93 -15.11
CA LEU A 241 21.52 23.78 -15.65
C LEU A 241 22.81 23.71 -14.79
N SER A 242 22.68 23.53 -13.47
CA SER A 242 23.82 23.37 -12.58
C SER A 242 24.57 22.05 -12.80
N GLN A 243 23.85 20.95 -13.06
CA GLN A 243 24.41 19.61 -13.26
C GLN A 243 25.11 19.45 -14.61
N ASN A 244 24.74 20.24 -15.63
CA ASN A 244 25.38 20.22 -16.94
C ASN A 244 26.80 20.85 -16.94
N ARG A 245 27.30 21.33 -15.81
CA ARG A 245 28.64 21.93 -15.69
C ARG A 245 29.72 20.86 -15.50
N ARG A 246 30.67 20.76 -16.45
CA ARG A 246 32.05 20.33 -16.15
C ARG A 246 32.83 21.53 -15.57
N ILE A 247 32.60 21.92 -14.32
CA ILE A 247 33.35 23.04 -13.69
C ILE A 247 34.08 22.60 -12.41
N ARG A 248 35.39 22.87 -12.38
CA ARG A 248 36.29 22.75 -11.23
C ARG A 248 35.90 23.77 -10.15
N ASN A 249 35.12 23.33 -9.18
CA ASN A 249 35.03 23.71 -7.76
C ASN A 249 35.28 25.14 -7.21
N THR A 250 35.31 26.24 -7.98
CA THR A 250 35.65 27.56 -7.40
C THR A 250 34.66 28.73 -7.55
N ASP A 251 33.62 28.66 -8.39
CA ASP A 251 32.72 29.83 -8.61
C ASP A 251 31.21 29.55 -8.47
N LEU A 252 30.79 28.94 -7.35
CA LEU A 252 29.44 28.40 -7.20
C LEU A 252 28.33 29.39 -6.77
N LEU A 253 28.64 30.64 -6.39
CA LEU A 253 27.60 31.52 -5.79
C LEU A 253 27.41 32.89 -6.45
N LYS A 254 28.22 33.27 -7.46
CA LYS A 254 28.00 34.53 -8.21
C LYS A 254 27.74 34.35 -9.70
N GLY A 255 27.94 33.16 -10.27
CA GLY A 255 27.89 32.92 -11.72
C GLY A 255 26.72 32.06 -12.24
N ILE A 256 25.66 31.84 -11.46
CA ILE A 256 24.52 30.98 -11.90
C ILE A 256 23.67 31.66 -12.98
N LEU A 257 23.68 33.00 -13.07
CA LEU A 257 22.74 33.78 -13.89
C LEU A 257 23.18 34.07 -15.34
N GLN A 258 24.30 33.52 -15.84
CA GLN A 258 24.79 33.80 -17.20
C GLN A 258 24.62 32.66 -18.21
N ASN A 259 24.31 31.42 -17.80
CA ASN A 259 24.19 30.31 -18.76
C ASN A 259 22.78 29.70 -18.75
N THR A 260 22.02 30.01 -19.81
CA THR A 260 20.66 29.52 -20.06
C THR A 260 20.63 28.29 -20.98
N LYS A 261 21.80 27.77 -21.37
CA LYS A 261 21.92 26.68 -22.33
C LYS A 261 22.18 25.34 -21.68
N TYR A 262 21.53 24.30 -22.21
CA TYR A 262 21.77 22.91 -21.91
C TYR A 262 22.37 22.23 -23.14
N GLU A 263 23.51 21.56 -22.98
CA GLU A 263 24.23 20.88 -24.05
C GLU A 263 24.35 19.37 -23.79
N ARG A 264 24.25 18.57 -24.85
CA ARG A 264 24.46 17.10 -24.80
C ARG A 264 24.84 16.57 -26.18
N THR A 265 25.78 15.63 -26.24
CA THR A 265 26.07 14.87 -27.47
C THR A 265 25.26 13.58 -27.49
N LEU A 266 24.62 13.28 -28.63
CA LEU A 266 23.86 12.06 -28.88
C LEU A 266 24.55 11.22 -29.96
N ARG A 267 24.61 9.91 -29.76
CA ARG A 267 25.05 8.94 -30.77
C ARG A 267 23.97 8.73 -31.84
N PRO A 268 24.32 8.23 -33.04
CA PRO A 268 23.35 7.90 -34.09
C PRO A 268 22.17 7.08 -33.57
N GLY A 269 20.93 7.49 -33.83
CA GLY A 269 19.74 6.80 -33.34
C GLY A 269 19.47 6.92 -31.84
N GLN A 270 20.38 7.49 -31.03
CA GLN A 270 20.24 7.53 -29.57
C GLN A 270 19.01 8.33 -29.15
N ILE A 271 18.23 7.75 -28.24
CA ILE A 271 17.10 8.42 -27.60
C ILE A 271 17.53 9.10 -26.30
N PHE A 272 17.01 10.30 -26.08
CA PHE A 272 17.25 11.10 -24.87
C PHE A 272 15.97 11.82 -24.45
N SER A 273 15.60 11.70 -23.17
CA SER A 273 14.50 12.44 -22.56
C SER A 273 14.99 13.44 -21.51
N LEU A 274 14.41 14.64 -21.53
CA LEU A 274 14.60 15.70 -20.54
C LEU A 274 13.24 16.11 -19.96
N LYS A 275 13.10 16.05 -18.63
CA LYS A 275 11.87 16.39 -17.91
C LYS A 275 12.00 17.75 -17.22
N LEU A 276 11.10 18.67 -17.55
CA LEU A 276 10.98 19.99 -16.94
C LEU A 276 9.67 20.06 -16.16
N TYR A 277 9.74 20.42 -14.88
CA TYR A 277 8.55 20.61 -14.06
C TYR A 277 8.25 22.08 -13.94
N PHE A 278 6.98 22.47 -14.12
CA PHE A 278 6.56 23.87 -14.06
C PHE A 278 5.23 24.04 -13.35
N ILE A 279 5.00 25.23 -12.80
CA ILE A 279 3.75 25.60 -12.12
C ILE A 279 3.13 26.81 -12.83
N PRO A 280 1.90 26.71 -13.38
CA PRO A 280 1.20 27.84 -13.97
C PRO A 280 0.65 28.76 -12.88
N VAL A 281 0.94 30.06 -13.01
CA VAL A 281 0.58 31.09 -12.02
C VAL A 281 -0.59 31.96 -12.49
N ASP A 282 -0.82 32.05 -13.80
CA ASP A 282 -1.94 32.79 -14.40
C ASP A 282 -3.14 31.87 -14.72
N ILE A 283 -4.28 32.47 -15.08
CA ILE A 283 -5.54 31.80 -15.42
C ILE A 283 -5.86 31.94 -16.91
N GLY A 284 -6.76 31.08 -17.40
CA GLY A 284 -7.26 31.10 -18.78
C GLY A 284 -6.41 30.28 -19.75
N GLU A 285 -6.50 30.59 -21.04
CA GLU A 285 -5.71 29.92 -22.08
C GLU A 285 -4.28 30.47 -22.08
N LEU A 286 -3.36 29.72 -21.49
CA LEU A 286 -1.94 30.05 -21.48
C LEU A 286 -1.20 29.28 -22.56
N LYS A 287 -0.18 29.92 -23.15
CA LYS A 287 0.77 29.27 -24.06
C LYS A 287 2.09 29.09 -23.35
N ILE A 288 2.54 27.84 -23.23
CA ILE A 288 3.85 27.55 -22.67
C ILE A 288 4.91 28.22 -23.57
N PRO A 289 5.87 28.98 -23.02
CA PRO A 289 6.86 29.69 -23.83
C PRO A 289 7.62 28.72 -24.73
N SER A 290 7.83 29.14 -25.97
CA SER A 290 8.71 28.42 -26.88
C SER A 290 10.16 28.78 -26.57
N PHE A 291 11.03 27.78 -26.55
CA PHE A 291 12.47 27.95 -26.40
C PHE A 291 13.20 27.33 -27.58
N LYS A 292 14.42 27.81 -27.83
CA LYS A 292 15.20 27.44 -29.00
C LYS A 292 15.95 26.14 -28.73
N PHE A 293 16.10 25.31 -29.76
CA PHE A 293 17.07 24.23 -29.75
C PHE A 293 17.85 24.21 -31.06
N GLN A 294 19.07 23.71 -30.97
CA GLN A 294 19.92 23.39 -32.10
C GLN A 294 20.20 21.90 -32.06
N PHE A 295 19.83 21.20 -33.13
CA PHE A 295 19.99 19.75 -33.25
C PHE A 295 20.00 19.35 -34.72
N GLY A 296 20.92 18.45 -35.12
CA GLY A 296 21.02 18.01 -36.52
C GLY A 296 21.34 19.14 -37.51
N GLY A 297 22.12 20.14 -37.10
CA GLY A 297 22.49 21.30 -37.93
C GLY A 297 21.40 22.36 -38.10
N ILE A 298 20.24 22.18 -37.47
CA ILE A 298 19.11 23.09 -37.59
C ILE A 298 18.80 23.73 -36.24
N GLN A 299 18.42 25.00 -36.31
CA GLN A 299 17.96 25.77 -35.17
C GLN A 299 16.46 25.98 -35.30
N GLU A 300 15.69 25.41 -34.36
CA GLU A 300 14.24 25.51 -34.31
C GLU A 300 13.75 26.00 -32.94
N ASN A 301 12.45 26.29 -32.89
CA ASN A 301 11.71 26.60 -31.69
C ASN A 301 10.81 25.41 -31.34
N PHE A 302 10.73 25.02 -30.06
CA PHE A 302 9.74 24.01 -29.66
C PHE A 302 8.33 24.50 -29.95
N THR A 303 7.47 23.60 -30.43
CA THR A 303 6.06 23.91 -30.62
C THR A 303 5.41 24.27 -29.28
N SER A 304 4.99 25.53 -29.12
CA SER A 304 4.28 25.99 -27.93
C SER A 304 2.99 25.17 -27.75
N LYS A 305 2.75 24.69 -26.53
CA LYS A 305 1.54 23.96 -26.17
C LYS A 305 0.58 24.89 -25.44
N LYS A 306 -0.69 24.79 -25.80
CA LYS A 306 -1.79 25.46 -25.10
C LYS A 306 -2.12 24.71 -23.83
N LEU A 307 -2.29 25.45 -22.76
CA LEU A 307 -2.68 24.98 -21.43
C LEU A 307 -3.90 25.78 -21.00
N ILE A 308 -5.00 25.11 -20.70
CA ILE A 308 -6.19 25.73 -20.12
C ILE A 308 -6.04 25.66 -18.61
N VAL A 309 -5.74 26.81 -18.00
CA VAL A 309 -5.64 26.91 -16.55
C VAL A 309 -6.98 27.40 -16.02
N SER A 310 -7.67 26.51 -15.32
CA SER A 310 -8.92 26.86 -14.66
C SER A 310 -8.72 28.00 -13.67
N ASN A 311 -9.77 28.82 -13.49
CA ASN A 311 -9.81 29.83 -12.44
C ASN A 311 -9.75 29.22 -11.03
N LEU A 312 -9.84 27.90 -10.87
CA LEU A 312 -9.67 27.28 -9.56
C LEU A 312 -8.18 27.19 -9.22
N SER A 313 -7.79 27.85 -8.12
CA SER A 313 -6.51 27.58 -7.48
C SER A 313 -6.54 26.22 -6.79
N ALA A 314 -5.41 25.51 -6.78
CA ALA A 314 -5.22 24.45 -5.80
C ALA A 314 -5.42 25.05 -4.38
N PRO A 315 -6.22 24.42 -3.51
CA PRO A 315 -6.44 24.96 -2.16
C PRO A 315 -5.08 25.15 -1.46
N PRO A 316 -4.85 26.29 -0.81
CA PRO A 316 -3.59 26.51 -0.11
C PRO A 316 -3.42 25.43 0.94
N LEU A 317 -2.18 24.95 1.10
CA LEU A 317 -1.85 24.13 2.24
C LEU A 317 -1.91 25.00 3.50
N ILE A 318 -2.69 24.59 4.49
CA ILE A 318 -2.94 25.38 5.70
C ILE A 318 -2.47 24.61 6.92
N GLY A 319 -1.76 25.31 7.81
CA GLY A 319 -1.39 24.84 9.13
C GLY A 319 0.07 25.11 9.45
N GLY A 320 0.32 25.77 10.58
CA GLY A 320 1.68 26.20 10.96
C GLY A 320 2.66 25.02 11.10
N LEU A 321 2.22 23.93 11.72
CA LEU A 321 3.02 22.70 11.86
C LEU A 321 3.36 22.08 10.49
N ILE A 322 2.42 22.15 9.55
CA ILE A 322 2.61 21.58 8.22
C ILE A 322 3.67 22.39 7.45
N HIS A 323 3.55 23.72 7.45
CA HIS A 323 4.56 24.58 6.82
C HIS A 323 5.95 24.41 7.43
N GLU A 324 6.03 24.34 8.76
CA GLU A 324 7.30 24.10 9.45
C GLU A 324 7.93 22.77 9.04
N THR A 325 7.11 21.72 8.91
CA THR A 325 7.58 20.38 8.50
C THR A 325 8.06 20.35 7.06
N ILE A 326 7.36 21.02 6.14
CA ILE A 326 7.79 21.15 4.74
C ILE A 326 9.10 21.92 4.67
N HIS A 327 9.21 23.03 5.41
CA HIS A 327 10.44 23.82 5.43
C HIS A 327 11.63 23.03 5.99
N ARG A 328 11.44 22.29 7.08
CA ARG A 328 12.47 21.38 7.61
C ARG A 328 12.84 20.31 6.58
N THR A 329 11.85 19.71 5.91
CA THR A 329 12.11 18.72 4.85
C THR A 329 12.93 19.32 3.71
N ASP A 330 12.57 20.51 3.22
CA ASP A 330 13.29 21.25 2.17
C ASP A 330 14.75 21.50 2.56
N GLN A 331 15.01 21.90 3.80
CA GLN A 331 16.36 22.06 4.33
C GLN A 331 17.12 20.73 4.29
N VAL A 332 16.53 19.65 4.81
CA VAL A 332 17.20 18.34 4.86
C VAL A 332 17.50 17.80 3.47
N ILE A 333 16.54 17.82 2.53
CA ILE A 333 16.76 17.27 1.18
C ILE A 333 17.79 18.07 0.36
N SER A 334 18.01 19.34 0.71
CA SER A 334 18.96 20.22 0.03
C SER A 334 20.43 19.95 0.40
N SER A 335 20.68 19.53 1.65
CA SER A 335 22.03 19.49 2.24
C SER A 335 22.45 18.14 2.80
N ASN A 336 21.54 17.17 2.92
CA ASN A 336 21.81 15.91 3.60
C ASN A 336 22.41 14.85 2.66
N ASN A 337 23.39 14.10 3.18
CA ASN A 337 24.01 12.96 2.51
C ASN A 337 23.50 11.61 3.06
N ARG A 338 22.41 11.60 3.84
CA ARG A 338 21.77 10.39 4.36
C ARG A 338 20.35 10.26 3.83
N VAL A 339 19.88 9.01 3.76
CA VAL A 339 18.49 8.73 3.39
C VAL A 339 17.56 9.38 4.41
N VAL A 340 16.59 10.14 3.92
CA VAL A 340 15.60 10.84 4.75
C VAL A 340 14.35 9.99 4.82
N PHE A 341 14.00 9.52 6.01
CA PHE A 341 12.76 8.80 6.26
C PHE A 341 11.70 9.73 6.86
N GLN A 342 10.52 9.74 6.27
CA GLN A 342 9.36 10.49 6.76
C GLN A 342 8.13 9.58 6.88
N ILE A 343 7.46 9.65 8.02
CA ILE A 343 6.22 8.90 8.27
C ILE A 343 5.11 9.91 8.44
N VAL A 344 4.11 9.84 7.58
CA VAL A 344 2.94 10.71 7.60
C VAL A 344 1.75 9.89 8.05
N SER A 345 0.98 10.39 9.02
CA SER A 345 -0.23 9.71 9.48
C SER A 345 -1.36 10.68 9.80
N GLY A 346 -2.60 10.17 9.77
CA GLY A 346 -3.80 10.93 10.08
C GLY A 346 -5.05 10.27 9.52
N ASP A 347 -6.21 10.78 9.91
CA ASP A 347 -7.51 10.22 9.52
C ASP A 347 -7.84 10.52 8.05
N SER A 348 -8.91 9.93 7.51
CA SER A 348 -9.31 10.18 6.13
C SER A 348 -9.73 11.64 5.92
N GLY A 349 -9.35 12.23 4.79
CA GLY A 349 -9.76 13.59 4.42
C GLY A 349 -9.06 14.75 5.15
N VAL A 350 -8.06 14.49 5.99
CA VAL A 350 -7.29 15.53 6.71
C VAL A 350 -6.22 16.22 5.85
N GLY A 351 -6.01 15.79 4.61
CA GLY A 351 -5.06 16.43 3.66
C GLY A 351 -3.70 15.73 3.49
N LYS A 352 -3.56 14.45 3.88
CA LYS A 352 -2.30 13.68 3.72
C LYS A 352 -1.77 13.67 2.29
N THR A 353 -2.61 13.36 1.31
CA THR A 353 -2.21 13.35 -0.11
C THR A 353 -1.86 14.76 -0.61
N ARG A 354 -2.49 15.82 -0.07
CA ARG A 354 -2.10 17.20 -0.39
C ARG A 354 -0.72 17.53 0.17
N TYR A 355 -0.42 17.11 1.40
CA TYR A 355 0.92 17.21 1.99
C TYR A 355 1.97 16.47 1.15
N ALA A 356 1.67 15.25 0.71
CA ALA A 356 2.58 14.46 -0.15
C ALA A 356 2.90 15.20 -1.46
N LYS A 357 1.89 15.80 -2.12
CA LYS A 357 2.09 16.63 -3.33
C LYS A 357 3.04 17.81 -3.08
N GLU A 358 2.90 18.49 -1.96
CA GLU A 358 3.78 19.62 -1.59
C GLU A 358 5.22 19.17 -1.33
N ILE A 359 5.42 17.97 -0.76
CA ILE A 359 6.75 17.38 -0.62
C ILE A 359 7.32 16.96 -1.98
N ILE A 360 6.51 16.37 -2.86
CA ILE A 360 6.91 16.05 -4.23
C ILE A 360 7.42 17.31 -4.94
N ASP A 361 6.73 18.44 -4.83
CA ASP A 361 7.17 19.71 -5.43
C ASP A 361 8.56 20.15 -4.93
N ARG A 362 8.86 19.94 -3.65
CA ARG A 362 10.20 20.20 -3.08
C ARG A 362 11.24 19.21 -3.56
N LEU A 363 10.89 17.93 -3.70
CA LEU A 363 11.78 16.90 -4.25
C LEU A 363 12.13 17.20 -5.72
N LEU A 364 11.13 17.58 -6.52
CA LEU A 364 11.31 17.90 -7.94
C LEU A 364 12.22 19.12 -8.14
N LYS A 365 12.13 20.15 -7.30
CA LYS A 365 13.05 21.31 -7.27
C LYS A 365 14.53 20.89 -7.24
N TYR A 366 14.84 19.80 -6.55
CA TYR A 366 16.19 19.27 -6.43
C TYR A 366 16.49 18.11 -7.39
N ASN A 367 15.67 17.94 -8.43
CA ASN A 367 15.80 16.92 -9.48
C ASN A 367 15.79 15.47 -8.94
N PHE A 368 14.96 15.18 -7.92
CA PHE A 368 14.73 13.81 -7.47
C PHE A 368 13.89 13.03 -8.50
N HIS A 369 14.24 11.75 -8.68
CA HIS A 369 13.36 10.79 -9.34
C HIS A 369 12.32 10.27 -8.35
N VAL A 370 11.07 10.69 -8.49
CA VAL A 370 9.98 10.30 -7.59
C VAL A 370 9.33 9.01 -8.09
N ASN A 371 9.27 7.98 -7.24
CA ASN A 371 8.49 6.76 -7.43
C ASN A 371 7.34 6.78 -6.42
N LEU A 372 6.11 6.77 -6.92
CA LEU A 372 4.90 6.87 -6.10
C LEU A 372 4.10 5.57 -6.24
N LEU A 373 3.93 4.88 -5.12
CA LEU A 373 3.15 3.66 -4.98
C LEU A 373 1.93 3.97 -4.11
N ASP A 374 0.80 3.34 -4.39
CA ASP A 374 -0.39 3.39 -3.53
C ASP A 374 -0.82 1.96 -3.19
N GLY A 375 -0.73 1.63 -1.90
CA GLY A 375 -1.04 0.31 -1.36
C GLY A 375 -2.51 -0.09 -1.53
N ALA A 376 -3.40 0.87 -1.78
CA ALA A 376 -4.83 0.60 -2.02
C ALA A 376 -5.16 0.33 -3.50
N THR A 377 -4.16 0.35 -4.40
CA THR A 377 -4.39 0.11 -5.83
C THR A 377 -4.38 -1.38 -6.17
N SER A 378 -5.06 -1.74 -7.27
CA SER A 378 -5.07 -3.12 -7.79
C SER A 378 -3.68 -3.69 -8.11
N ASN A 379 -2.67 -2.83 -8.27
CA ASN A 379 -1.29 -3.19 -8.58
C ASN A 379 -0.48 -3.50 -7.30
N CYS A 380 -1.03 -3.24 -6.11
CA CYS A 380 -0.40 -3.52 -4.82
C CYS A 380 -1.22 -4.49 -3.95
N GLU A 381 -2.30 -5.07 -4.49
CA GLU A 381 -3.25 -5.94 -3.77
C GLU A 381 -2.61 -7.23 -3.19
N THR A 382 -1.57 -7.73 -3.85
CA THR A 382 -0.83 -8.92 -3.43
C THR A 382 0.67 -8.65 -3.50
N HIS A 383 1.44 -9.46 -2.76
CA HIS A 383 2.88 -9.32 -2.70
C HIS A 383 3.55 -9.39 -4.07
N ALA A 384 3.16 -10.37 -4.89
CA ALA A 384 3.64 -10.52 -6.25
C ALA A 384 3.39 -9.27 -7.11
N LYS A 385 2.18 -8.71 -7.03
CA LYS A 385 1.86 -7.48 -7.77
C LYS A 385 2.64 -6.28 -7.25
N PHE A 386 2.79 -6.16 -5.93
CA PHE A 386 3.57 -5.10 -5.29
C PHE A 386 5.05 -5.14 -5.72
N ILE A 387 5.67 -6.33 -5.78
CA ILE A 387 7.05 -6.49 -6.31
C ILE A 387 7.13 -6.04 -7.77
N VAL A 388 6.18 -6.46 -8.61
CA VAL A 388 6.15 -6.08 -10.02
C VAL A 388 6.01 -4.56 -10.17
N GLU A 389 5.09 -3.93 -9.45
CA GLU A 389 4.92 -2.47 -9.46
C GLU A 389 6.21 -1.77 -8.98
N LEU A 390 6.81 -2.21 -7.88
CA LEU A 390 8.05 -1.64 -7.36
C LEU A 390 9.21 -1.76 -8.37
N LEU A 391 9.47 -2.94 -8.92
CA LEU A 391 10.54 -3.17 -9.89
C LEU A 391 10.31 -2.40 -11.18
N THR A 392 9.07 -2.39 -11.68
CA THR A 392 8.74 -1.68 -12.93
C THR A 392 8.85 -0.17 -12.76
N GLN A 393 8.48 0.39 -11.62
CA GLN A 393 8.72 1.82 -11.33
C GLN A 393 10.21 2.15 -11.19
N LEU A 394 10.98 1.32 -10.47
CA LEU A 394 12.42 1.54 -10.27
C LEU A 394 13.20 1.46 -11.59
N TYR A 395 12.87 0.55 -12.49
CA TYR A 395 13.56 0.42 -13.77
C TYR A 395 12.90 1.19 -14.93
N LYS A 396 11.71 1.77 -14.72
CA LYS A 396 10.83 2.28 -15.78
C LYS A 396 10.56 1.21 -16.84
N LEU A 397 10.24 0.00 -16.38
CA LEU A 397 9.79 -1.09 -17.23
C LEU A 397 8.27 -1.04 -17.44
N PRO A 398 7.75 -1.64 -18.53
CA PRO A 398 6.32 -1.77 -18.74
C PRO A 398 5.70 -2.67 -17.66
N ASN A 399 4.65 -2.21 -16.96
CA ASN A 399 3.97 -3.06 -15.99
C ASN A 399 3.00 -4.03 -16.70
N PRO A 400 3.23 -5.36 -16.64
CA PRO A 400 2.37 -6.35 -17.29
C PRO A 400 0.90 -6.29 -16.91
N TYR A 401 0.60 -5.90 -15.66
CA TYR A 401 -0.77 -5.85 -15.15
C TYR A 401 -1.61 -4.72 -15.75
N ASN A 402 -0.97 -3.75 -16.42
CA ASN A 402 -1.63 -2.64 -17.11
C ASN A 402 -1.94 -2.96 -18.58
N PHE A 403 -1.56 -4.13 -19.09
CA PHE A 403 -1.84 -4.56 -20.46
C PHE A 403 -2.99 -5.56 -20.53
N GLU A 404 -3.80 -5.48 -21.59
CA GLU A 404 -4.93 -6.39 -21.82
C GLU A 404 -4.48 -7.86 -21.89
N ASN A 405 -3.31 -8.12 -22.46
CA ASN A 405 -2.71 -9.45 -22.52
C ASN A 405 -1.40 -9.49 -21.73
N LYS A 406 -1.51 -9.86 -20.45
CA LYS A 406 -0.40 -9.94 -19.48
C LYS A 406 0.73 -10.87 -19.94
N ASP A 407 0.33 -11.92 -20.65
CA ASP A 407 1.18 -12.99 -21.15
C ASP A 407 2.04 -12.54 -22.35
N VAL A 408 1.53 -11.65 -23.20
CA VAL A 408 2.24 -11.22 -24.41
C VAL A 408 3.53 -10.44 -24.10
N ALA A 409 3.61 -9.78 -22.95
CA ALA A 409 4.79 -8.99 -22.57
C ALA A 409 5.93 -9.83 -21.97
N PHE A 410 5.64 -11.01 -21.37
CA PHE A 410 6.61 -11.78 -20.59
C PHE A 410 6.58 -13.31 -20.81
N ASN A 411 5.71 -13.85 -21.66
CA ASN A 411 5.72 -15.29 -21.96
C ASN A 411 6.98 -15.68 -22.73
N VAL A 412 7.84 -16.43 -22.07
CA VAL A 412 8.69 -17.42 -22.70
C VAL A 412 8.05 -18.77 -22.39
N TYR A 413 7.64 -19.48 -23.45
CA TYR A 413 7.27 -20.89 -23.42
C TYR A 413 8.29 -21.70 -22.62
N GLU A 414 7.95 -22.92 -22.19
CA GLU A 414 8.81 -23.75 -21.33
C GLU A 414 9.89 -24.49 -22.11
N LYS A 415 11.14 -24.41 -21.63
CA LYS A 415 12.02 -25.56 -21.77
C LYS A 415 12.24 -26.11 -20.37
N ASP A 416 11.87 -27.37 -20.21
CA ASP A 416 12.27 -28.21 -19.09
C ASP A 416 13.77 -28.05 -18.83
N GLY A 417 14.13 -27.68 -17.60
CA GLY A 417 15.50 -27.79 -17.10
C GLY A 417 16.15 -26.50 -16.63
N PHE A 418 16.18 -26.32 -15.31
CA PHE A 418 17.19 -25.59 -14.52
C PHE A 418 17.45 -24.10 -14.86
N TYR A 419 16.65 -23.21 -14.25
CA TYR A 419 17.06 -21.82 -14.01
C TYR A 419 18.02 -21.79 -12.80
N SER A 420 19.32 -21.68 -13.05
CA SER A 420 20.36 -21.72 -12.01
C SER A 420 21.47 -20.68 -12.24
N LYS A 421 21.14 -19.52 -12.82
CA LYS A 421 22.10 -18.41 -12.94
C LYS A 421 21.60 -17.14 -12.22
N PRO A 422 22.39 -16.56 -11.30
CA PRO A 422 22.11 -15.28 -10.64
C PRO A 422 21.86 -14.10 -11.59
N ASP A 423 22.33 -14.20 -12.85
CA ASP A 423 22.27 -13.11 -13.83
C ASP A 423 20.85 -12.85 -14.38
N GLU A 424 19.83 -13.63 -14.04
CA GLU A 424 18.46 -13.47 -14.57
C GLU A 424 17.40 -12.97 -13.55
N LEU A 425 17.84 -12.53 -12.37
CA LEU A 425 16.99 -12.25 -11.21
C LEU A 425 15.73 -11.41 -11.48
N VAL A 426 15.82 -10.30 -12.23
CA VAL A 426 14.67 -9.41 -12.44
C VAL A 426 13.60 -10.11 -13.29
N TYR A 427 14.02 -10.77 -14.37
CA TYR A 427 13.11 -11.52 -15.23
C TYR A 427 12.50 -12.72 -14.50
N SER A 428 13.30 -13.53 -13.81
CA SER A 428 12.79 -14.68 -13.07
C SER A 428 11.79 -14.24 -12.00
N THR A 429 12.09 -13.17 -11.25
CA THR A 429 11.19 -12.57 -10.27
C THR A 429 9.88 -12.11 -10.93
N LEU A 430 9.94 -11.31 -11.99
CA LEU A 430 8.74 -10.85 -12.70
C LEU A 430 7.91 -12.02 -13.24
N LYS A 431 8.55 -13.02 -13.84
CA LYS A 431 7.89 -14.22 -14.36
C LYS A 431 7.17 -14.99 -13.26
N LEU A 432 7.86 -15.29 -12.14
CA LEU A 432 7.28 -15.97 -10.99
C LEU A 432 6.06 -15.20 -10.45
N CYS A 433 6.19 -13.88 -10.27
CA CYS A 433 5.11 -13.04 -9.79
C CYS A 433 3.90 -13.02 -10.74
N ILE A 434 4.12 -12.89 -12.06
CA ILE A 434 3.04 -12.90 -13.06
C ILE A 434 2.32 -14.25 -13.07
N GLN A 435 3.06 -15.35 -12.90
CA GLN A 435 2.53 -16.71 -12.84
C GLN A 435 1.94 -17.07 -11.46
N ASN A 436 1.94 -16.12 -10.50
CA ASN A 436 1.55 -16.32 -9.10
C ASN A 436 2.29 -17.49 -8.43
N GLN A 437 3.54 -17.71 -8.80
CA GLN A 437 4.44 -18.68 -8.17
C GLN A 437 5.20 -17.99 -7.04
N GLN A 438 5.49 -18.75 -5.97
CA GLN A 438 6.29 -18.23 -4.86
C GLN A 438 7.75 -18.09 -5.27
N ILE A 439 8.39 -17.01 -4.81
CA ILE A 439 9.83 -16.81 -4.96
C ILE A 439 10.52 -17.63 -3.88
N GLU A 440 11.55 -18.39 -4.25
CA GLU A 440 12.32 -19.17 -3.27
C GLU A 440 12.90 -18.25 -2.19
N PRO A 441 12.77 -18.58 -0.88
CA PRO A 441 13.20 -17.71 0.21
C PRO A 441 14.66 -17.28 0.12
N ASN A 442 15.55 -18.18 -0.33
CA ASN A 442 16.97 -17.87 -0.47
C ASN A 442 17.23 -16.81 -1.56
N LEU A 443 16.56 -16.94 -2.72
CA LEU A 443 16.64 -15.97 -3.82
C LEU A 443 16.08 -14.61 -3.39
N TYR A 444 14.97 -14.64 -2.64
CA TYR A 444 14.30 -13.46 -2.13
C TYR A 444 15.19 -12.65 -1.17
N GLU A 445 15.74 -13.31 -0.14
CA GLU A 445 16.52 -12.67 0.91
C GLU A 445 17.91 -12.24 0.44
N ASN A 446 18.61 -13.11 -0.29
CA ASN A 446 20.03 -12.90 -0.61
C ASN A 446 20.27 -12.22 -1.95
N GLU A 447 19.27 -12.13 -2.83
CA GLU A 447 19.42 -11.50 -4.14
C GLU A 447 18.44 -10.33 -4.36
N LEU A 448 17.12 -10.56 -4.21
CA LEU A 448 16.10 -9.56 -4.53
C LEU A 448 16.17 -8.33 -3.60
N ILE A 449 16.22 -8.53 -2.28
CA ILE A 449 16.29 -7.42 -1.32
C ILE A 449 17.57 -6.58 -1.51
N PRO A 450 18.78 -7.17 -1.62
CA PRO A 450 19.99 -6.42 -1.95
C PRO A 450 19.90 -5.66 -3.28
N LEU A 451 19.26 -6.24 -4.29
CA LEU A 451 19.03 -5.55 -5.56
C LEU A 451 18.15 -4.30 -5.36
N LEU A 452 17.03 -4.42 -4.64
CA LEU A 452 16.14 -3.29 -4.33
C LEU A 452 16.87 -2.20 -3.56
N HIS A 453 17.69 -2.56 -2.55
CA HIS A 453 18.55 -1.61 -1.84
C HIS A 453 19.46 -0.85 -2.79
N LYS A 454 20.16 -1.57 -3.67
CA LYS A 454 21.07 -0.96 -4.66
C LYS A 454 20.33 0.00 -5.60
N LEU A 455 19.13 -0.36 -6.07
CA LEU A 455 18.35 0.44 -7.01
C LEU A 455 17.76 1.72 -6.41
N ILE A 456 17.37 1.66 -5.14
CA ILE A 456 16.92 2.84 -4.40
C ILE A 456 18.11 3.76 -4.14
N LEU A 457 19.29 3.20 -3.82
CA LEU A 457 20.47 4.00 -3.45
C LEU A 457 21.31 4.52 -4.62
N SER A 458 21.21 3.94 -5.81
CA SER A 458 22.10 4.22 -6.95
C SER A 458 22.01 5.65 -7.50
N ARG A 459 21.00 6.42 -7.11
CA ARG A 459 20.68 7.74 -7.67
C ARG A 459 19.93 8.58 -6.66
N ARG A 460 19.67 9.84 -7.00
CA ARG A 460 18.84 10.74 -6.20
C ARG A 460 17.36 10.42 -6.41
N SER A 461 16.80 9.53 -5.60
CA SER A 461 15.41 9.05 -5.75
C SER A 461 14.56 9.28 -4.51
N ALA A 462 13.25 9.36 -4.73
CA ALA A 462 12.25 9.35 -3.68
C ALA A 462 11.34 8.14 -3.86
N LEU A 463 11.11 7.38 -2.79
CA LEU A 463 10.12 6.31 -2.73
C LEU A 463 9.00 6.75 -1.80
N ILE A 464 7.82 7.00 -2.36
CA ILE A 464 6.64 7.42 -1.60
C ILE A 464 5.60 6.31 -1.72
N ILE A 465 5.14 5.78 -0.58
CA ILE A 465 4.10 4.75 -0.53
C ILE A 465 2.91 5.32 0.23
N ASP A 466 1.81 5.57 -0.48
CA ASP A 466 0.53 5.96 0.11
C ASP A 466 -0.28 4.72 0.54
N ASN A 467 -1.18 4.90 1.51
CA ASN A 467 -2.02 3.84 2.08
C ASN A 467 -1.27 2.55 2.46
N VAL A 468 -0.14 2.68 3.17
CA VAL A 468 0.67 1.52 3.58
C VAL A 468 -0.14 0.48 4.37
N GLN A 469 -1.16 0.90 5.11
CA GLN A 469 -2.04 0.00 5.86
C GLN A 469 -2.86 -0.97 4.98
N SER A 470 -2.98 -0.71 3.67
CA SER A 470 -3.71 -1.57 2.73
C SER A 470 -2.82 -2.66 2.10
N LEU A 471 -1.50 -2.64 2.32
CA LEU A 471 -0.59 -3.67 1.82
C LEU A 471 -0.78 -4.98 2.59
N ASP A 472 -0.57 -6.09 1.88
CA ASP A 472 -0.57 -7.42 2.48
C ASP A 472 0.63 -7.63 3.42
N GLU A 473 0.53 -8.69 4.24
CA GLU A 473 1.51 -9.02 5.27
C GLU A 473 2.95 -9.25 4.75
N GLU A 474 3.11 -9.89 3.58
CA GLU A 474 4.42 -10.15 2.99
C GLU A 474 5.03 -8.87 2.42
N SER A 475 4.19 -8.00 1.84
CA SER A 475 4.60 -6.67 1.39
C SER A 475 5.07 -5.77 2.53
N ILE A 476 4.38 -5.80 3.69
CA ILE A 476 4.83 -5.10 4.90
C ILE A 476 6.17 -5.64 5.39
N GLU A 477 6.37 -6.96 5.36
CA GLU A 477 7.64 -7.56 5.77
C GLU A 477 8.80 -7.14 4.85
N LEU A 478 8.57 -7.03 3.53
CA LEU A 478 9.54 -6.44 2.61
C LEU A 478 9.89 -5.00 3.00
N LEU A 479 8.89 -4.16 3.28
CA LEU A 479 9.14 -2.78 3.73
C LEU A 479 9.94 -2.74 5.03
N ASN A 480 9.66 -3.64 5.96
CA ASN A 480 10.42 -3.79 7.20
C ASN A 480 11.89 -4.10 6.92
N LYS A 481 12.19 -5.01 5.99
CA LYS A 481 13.56 -5.33 5.58
C LYS A 481 14.25 -4.16 4.88
N LEU A 482 13.51 -3.37 4.10
CA LEU A 482 14.01 -2.15 3.46
C LEU A 482 14.32 -1.02 4.46
N MET A 483 13.90 -1.11 5.72
CA MET A 483 14.19 -0.09 6.74
C MET A 483 15.67 0.07 7.06
N VAL A 484 16.52 -0.91 6.71
CA VAL A 484 17.99 -0.80 6.79
C VAL A 484 18.51 0.44 6.05
N LEU A 485 17.81 0.88 5.00
CA LEU A 485 18.12 2.11 4.26
C LEU A 485 18.18 3.36 5.14
N ASN A 486 17.52 3.39 6.30
CA ASN A 486 17.55 4.56 7.20
C ASN A 486 18.94 4.82 7.80
N GLN A 487 19.81 3.80 7.81
CA GLN A 487 21.16 3.91 8.34
C GLN A 487 22.21 4.13 7.24
N THR A 488 21.81 4.17 5.96
CA THR A 488 22.75 4.28 4.84
C THR A 488 23.01 5.73 4.43
N ILE A 489 24.21 5.95 3.91
CA ILE A 489 24.60 7.21 3.26
C ILE A 489 23.99 7.20 1.86
N GLY A 490 23.29 8.26 1.49
CA GLY A 490 22.61 8.39 0.21
C GLY A 490 21.79 9.68 0.14
N GLN A 491 21.52 10.15 -1.08
CA GLN A 491 20.66 11.33 -1.30
C GLN A 491 19.25 10.87 -1.69
N ASN A 492 18.64 10.06 -0.82
CA ASN A 492 17.34 9.45 -1.08
C ASN A 492 16.31 9.90 -0.06
N PHE A 493 15.05 9.84 -0.47
CA PHE A 493 13.91 10.19 0.38
C PHE A 493 12.93 9.02 0.39
N VAL A 494 12.49 8.59 1.57
CA VAL A 494 11.48 7.55 1.72
C VAL A 494 10.33 8.09 2.55
N MET A 495 9.11 8.02 2.03
CA MET A 495 7.91 8.43 2.74
C MET A 495 6.88 7.31 2.79
N TYR A 496 6.41 7.03 4.00
CA TYR A 496 5.28 6.12 4.24
C TYR A 496 4.10 6.91 4.77
N ILE A 497 2.94 6.77 4.12
CA ILE A 497 1.72 7.47 4.49
C ILE A 497 0.69 6.46 4.98
N PHE A 498 0.18 6.70 6.18
CA PHE A 498 -0.78 5.83 6.86
C PHE A 498 -2.11 6.53 7.09
N ASN A 499 -3.20 5.80 6.86
CA ASN A 499 -4.53 6.19 7.29
C ASN A 499 -4.86 5.54 8.64
N THR A 500 -4.89 6.33 9.71
CA THR A 500 -5.06 5.83 11.08
C THR A 500 -6.49 5.42 11.42
N GLU A 501 -7.47 5.84 10.62
CA GLU A 501 -8.90 5.58 10.84
C GLU A 501 -9.29 4.13 10.49
N VAL A 502 -8.64 3.55 9.49
CA VAL A 502 -8.93 2.19 8.97
C VAL A 502 -7.83 1.19 9.34
N MET A 503 -6.88 1.61 10.17
CA MET A 503 -5.75 0.79 10.59
C MET A 503 -6.17 -0.14 11.74
N ASP A 504 -5.97 -1.44 11.56
CA ASP A 504 -5.94 -2.37 12.68
C ASP A 504 -4.56 -2.38 13.33
N TYR A 505 -4.47 -1.84 14.55
CA TYR A 505 -3.21 -1.76 15.29
C TYR A 505 -2.67 -3.13 15.75
N ASN A 506 -3.48 -4.18 15.70
CA ASN A 506 -3.06 -5.54 16.01
C ASN A 506 -2.57 -6.31 14.78
N SER A 507 -2.88 -5.83 13.58
CA SER A 507 -2.39 -6.40 12.31
C SER A 507 -0.91 -6.11 12.08
N LYS A 508 -0.27 -6.83 11.14
CA LYS A 508 1.12 -6.55 10.76
C LYS A 508 1.35 -5.10 10.29
N PRO A 509 0.52 -4.51 9.40
CA PRO A 509 0.66 -3.09 9.07
C PRO A 509 0.56 -2.15 10.28
N GLY A 510 -0.33 -2.44 11.24
CA GLY A 510 -0.47 -1.67 12.47
C GLY A 510 0.75 -1.73 13.38
N SER A 511 1.33 -2.90 13.54
CA SER A 511 2.57 -3.07 14.30
C SER A 511 3.78 -2.50 13.57
N PHE A 512 3.87 -2.61 12.24
CA PHE A 512 4.88 -1.90 11.44
C PHE A 512 4.80 -0.39 11.66
N TYR A 513 3.59 0.18 11.65
CA TYR A 513 3.36 1.57 12.00
C TYR A 513 3.82 1.90 13.44
N ASN A 514 3.61 1.01 14.41
CA ASN A 514 4.10 1.21 15.79
C ASN A 514 5.64 1.18 15.87
N GLN A 515 6.29 0.25 15.16
CA GLN A 515 7.75 0.15 15.07
C GLN A 515 8.38 1.42 14.47
N LEU A 516 7.79 1.95 13.40
CA LEU A 516 8.23 3.17 12.72
C LEU A 516 8.20 4.42 13.63
N HIS A 517 7.33 4.40 14.64
CA HIS A 517 7.21 5.48 15.63
C HIS A 517 8.28 5.43 16.74
N ASP A 518 9.05 4.34 16.85
CA ASP A 518 10.08 4.20 17.86
C ASP A 518 11.38 4.92 17.43
N LYS A 519 11.54 6.15 17.94
CA LYS A 519 12.72 7.00 17.69
C LYS A 519 14.03 6.40 18.17
N THR A 520 13.99 5.35 19.00
CA THR A 520 15.21 4.67 19.45
C THR A 520 15.82 3.78 18.37
N LEU A 521 15.01 3.31 17.41
CA LEU A 521 15.44 2.41 16.33
C LEU A 521 15.73 3.16 15.03
N TYR A 522 15.03 4.27 14.77
CA TYR A 522 15.02 4.93 13.47
C TYR A 522 15.06 6.46 13.57
N LYS A 523 15.92 7.11 12.79
CA LYS A 523 15.94 8.58 12.63
C LYS A 523 14.88 9.02 11.61
N SER A 524 13.61 8.84 11.93
CA SER A 524 12.49 9.23 11.07
C SER A 524 11.85 10.55 11.52
N SER A 525 11.38 11.34 10.55
CA SER A 525 10.51 12.48 10.83
C SER A 525 9.06 12.03 10.87
N LEU A 526 8.37 12.31 11.97
CA LEU A 526 6.99 11.91 12.22
C LEU A 526 6.05 13.09 12.03
N VAL A 527 5.11 12.97 11.11
CA VAL A 527 4.19 14.02 10.70
C VAL A 527 2.76 13.54 10.90
N ARG A 528 2.14 13.92 12.01
CA ARG A 528 0.73 13.60 12.28
C ARG A 528 -0.17 14.75 11.85
N ILE A 529 -0.88 14.57 10.75
CA ILE A 529 -1.84 15.53 10.22
C ILE A 529 -3.18 15.28 10.88
N LYS A 530 -3.72 16.32 11.51
CA LYS A 530 -5.03 16.28 12.20
C LYS A 530 -6.04 17.13 11.44
N SER A 531 -7.30 17.01 11.80
CA SER A 531 -8.35 17.96 11.39
C SER A 531 -7.96 19.40 11.73
N PHE A 532 -8.46 20.34 10.96
CA PHE A 532 -8.20 21.76 11.14
C PHE A 532 -8.66 22.25 12.52
N LYS A 533 -7.82 23.06 13.15
CA LYS A 533 -8.21 23.92 14.26
C LYS A 533 -9.10 25.05 13.75
N LEU A 534 -9.82 25.72 14.65
CA LEU A 534 -10.68 26.86 14.30
C LEU A 534 -9.91 27.94 13.50
N SER A 535 -8.67 28.24 13.87
CA SER A 535 -7.81 29.19 13.15
C SER A 535 -7.52 28.74 11.71
N GLU A 536 -7.35 27.44 11.50
CA GLU A 536 -7.06 26.86 10.18
C GLU A 536 -8.33 26.79 9.33
N VAL A 537 -9.51 26.51 9.92
CA VAL A 537 -10.82 26.65 9.25
C VAL A 537 -11.06 28.11 8.85
N THR A 538 -10.73 29.06 9.72
CA THR A 538 -10.84 30.50 9.43
C THR A 538 -9.99 30.86 8.22
N LEU A 539 -8.71 30.44 8.22
CA LEU A 539 -7.81 30.65 7.09
C LEU A 539 -8.32 29.98 5.81
N PHE A 540 -8.87 28.77 5.90
CA PHE A 540 -9.41 28.05 4.75
C PHE A 540 -10.58 28.82 4.14
N VAL A 541 -11.56 29.19 4.96
CA VAL A 541 -12.75 29.91 4.49
C VAL A 541 -12.35 31.27 3.93
N ASP A 542 -11.51 32.05 4.62
CA ASP A 542 -11.11 33.40 4.20
C ASP A 542 -10.17 33.42 2.99
N SER A 543 -9.45 32.32 2.72
CA SER A 543 -8.63 32.17 1.52
C SER A 543 -9.40 31.59 0.33
N THR A 544 -10.54 30.95 0.58
CA THR A 544 -11.36 30.33 -0.46
C THR A 544 -12.53 31.23 -0.88
N ILE A 545 -13.28 31.77 0.09
CA ILE A 545 -14.43 32.66 -0.12
C ILE A 545 -13.99 34.11 0.10
N ARG A 546 -14.01 34.90 -0.98
CA ARG A 546 -13.75 36.34 -0.97
C ARG A 546 -15.03 37.14 -0.88
N LEU A 547 -14.90 38.32 -0.30
CA LEU A 547 -15.90 39.37 -0.36
C LEU A 547 -15.42 40.46 -1.32
N ARG A 548 -16.34 41.04 -2.10
CA ARG A 548 -16.03 42.10 -3.06
C ARG A 548 -15.43 43.37 -2.42
N ASN A 549 -15.58 43.52 -1.10
CA ASN A 549 -14.97 44.60 -0.32
C ASN A 549 -13.55 44.27 0.21
N ASN A 550 -12.95 43.15 -0.22
CA ASN A 550 -11.65 42.64 0.22
C ASN A 550 -11.51 42.40 1.74
N ARG A 551 -12.62 42.36 2.48
CA ARG A 551 -12.63 41.97 3.89
C ARG A 551 -12.76 40.46 4.04
N TYR A 552 -12.38 39.97 5.21
CA TYR A 552 -12.47 38.55 5.54
C TYR A 552 -13.92 38.13 5.80
N PHE A 553 -14.36 37.04 5.16
CA PHE A 553 -15.69 36.47 5.33
C PHE A 553 -15.98 36.18 6.81
N SER A 554 -15.01 35.60 7.52
CA SER A 554 -15.12 35.24 8.93
C SER A 554 -15.41 36.44 9.85
N LYS A 555 -14.98 37.65 9.45
CA LYS A 555 -15.19 38.89 10.21
C LYS A 555 -16.51 39.56 9.87
N GLU A 556 -16.82 39.72 8.58
CA GLU A 556 -18.02 40.42 8.12
C GLU A 556 -19.29 39.59 8.35
N HIS A 557 -19.22 38.27 8.13
CA HIS A 557 -20.36 37.36 8.27
C HIS A 557 -20.17 36.39 9.46
N LYS A 558 -19.85 36.95 10.64
CA LYS A 558 -19.53 36.17 11.84
C LYS A 558 -20.56 35.09 12.19
N ASN A 559 -21.86 35.39 12.06
CA ASN A 559 -22.92 34.42 12.36
C ASN A 559 -22.93 33.23 11.38
N LEU A 560 -22.76 33.49 10.08
CA LEU A 560 -22.69 32.44 9.06
C LEU A 560 -21.42 31.62 9.19
N PHE A 561 -20.29 32.26 9.50
CA PHE A 561 -19.04 31.57 9.79
C PHE A 561 -19.18 30.64 11.01
N GLN A 562 -19.84 31.09 12.08
CA GLN A 562 -20.14 30.23 13.23
C GLN A 562 -21.03 29.05 12.87
N GLN A 563 -21.98 29.23 11.94
CA GLN A 563 -22.78 28.12 11.41
C GLN A 563 -21.92 27.14 10.59
N ILE A 564 -21.00 27.61 9.73
CA ILE A 564 -20.05 26.75 9.00
C ILE A 564 -19.26 25.87 9.98
N VAL A 565 -18.67 26.48 11.01
CA VAL A 565 -17.87 25.77 12.03
C VAL A 565 -18.71 24.75 12.80
N LYS A 566 -20.01 25.00 12.98
CA LYS A 566 -20.93 24.13 13.71
C LYS A 566 -21.51 22.99 12.87
N SER A 567 -21.78 23.25 11.58
CA SER A 567 -22.48 22.32 10.69
C SER A 567 -21.53 21.46 9.86
N ILE A 568 -20.32 21.93 9.58
CA ILE A 568 -19.39 21.24 8.67
C ILE A 568 -18.19 20.71 9.46
N PRO A 569 -17.83 19.42 9.30
CA PRO A 569 -16.64 18.89 9.94
C PRO A 569 -15.38 19.66 9.52
N ALA A 570 -14.49 19.92 10.48
CA ALA A 570 -13.23 20.65 10.26
C ALA A 570 -12.16 19.82 9.50
N LYS A 571 -12.57 19.04 8.50
CA LYS A 571 -11.68 18.30 7.60
C LYS A 571 -11.64 19.02 6.24
N PRO A 572 -10.46 19.23 5.63
CA PRO A 572 -10.32 19.82 4.31
C PRO A 572 -11.22 19.20 3.25
N PHE A 573 -11.41 17.88 3.29
CA PHE A 573 -12.31 17.17 2.37
C PHE A 573 -13.73 17.74 2.44
N TYR A 574 -14.38 17.71 3.62
CA TYR A 574 -15.78 18.16 3.76
C TYR A 574 -15.96 19.66 3.51
N LEU A 575 -14.99 20.48 3.89
CA LEU A 575 -14.99 21.90 3.54
C LEU A 575 -14.94 22.10 2.03
N SER A 576 -14.11 21.35 1.30
CA SER A 576 -14.05 21.39 -0.17
C SER A 576 -15.35 20.90 -0.81
N GLN A 577 -15.94 19.81 -0.27
CA GLN A 577 -17.25 19.30 -0.74
C GLN A 577 -18.38 20.30 -0.50
N PHE A 578 -18.30 21.12 0.55
CA PHE A 578 -19.26 22.19 0.78
C PHE A 578 -19.10 23.31 -0.26
N ILE A 579 -17.88 23.70 -0.60
CA ILE A 579 -17.63 24.66 -1.70
C ILE A 579 -18.18 24.12 -3.03
N ASP A 580 -17.94 22.84 -3.35
CA ASP A 580 -18.50 22.21 -4.55
C ASP A 580 -20.05 22.24 -4.56
N LEU A 581 -20.69 22.01 -3.40
CA LEU A 581 -22.15 22.11 -3.28
C LEU A 581 -22.65 23.53 -3.54
N LEU A 582 -22.00 24.54 -2.96
CA LEU A 582 -22.37 25.94 -3.16
C LEU A 582 -22.21 26.37 -4.62
N LEU A 583 -21.22 25.85 -5.34
CA LEU A 583 -21.06 26.05 -6.79
C LEU A 583 -22.20 25.40 -7.58
N GLN A 584 -22.56 24.15 -7.24
CA GLN A 584 -23.67 23.43 -7.88
C GLN A 584 -25.02 24.13 -7.69
N ASP A 585 -25.19 24.83 -6.56
CA ASP A 585 -26.38 25.61 -6.24
C ASP A 585 -26.30 27.08 -6.70
N GLU A 586 -25.23 27.47 -7.39
CA GLU A 586 -24.97 28.86 -7.85
C GLU A 586 -24.98 29.92 -6.72
N VAL A 587 -24.83 29.48 -5.46
CA VAL A 587 -24.76 30.35 -4.27
C VAL A 587 -23.47 31.15 -4.26
N ILE A 588 -22.41 30.56 -4.81
CA ILE A 588 -21.13 31.22 -5.05
C ILE A 588 -20.78 31.17 -6.55
N SER A 589 -20.10 32.21 -7.03
CA SER A 589 -19.49 32.27 -8.37
C SER A 589 -17.97 32.23 -8.24
N LEU A 590 -17.29 31.80 -9.31
CA LEU A 590 -15.83 31.86 -9.42
C LEU A 590 -15.45 33.03 -10.33
N GLU A 591 -14.83 34.07 -9.77
CA GLU A 591 -14.37 35.26 -10.50
C GLU A 591 -12.85 35.41 -10.27
N GLU A 592 -12.05 35.53 -11.34
CA GLU A 592 -10.59 35.77 -11.30
C GLU A 592 -9.69 34.84 -10.46
N GLY A 593 -10.18 33.71 -9.96
CA GLY A 593 -9.39 32.86 -9.06
C GLY A 593 -10.07 32.52 -7.75
N ASP A 594 -11.06 33.31 -7.39
CA ASP A 594 -11.61 33.42 -6.04
C ASP A 594 -13.13 33.16 -6.06
N PHE A 595 -13.66 32.59 -4.98
CA PHE A 595 -15.10 32.36 -4.85
C PHE A 595 -15.80 33.54 -4.21
N TYR A 596 -16.84 34.07 -4.85
CA TYR A 596 -17.65 35.17 -4.33
C TYR A 596 -19.06 34.70 -4.02
N ILE A 597 -19.66 35.26 -2.97
CA ILE A 597 -21.04 34.94 -2.58
C ILE A 597 -22.01 35.74 -3.44
N ASN A 598 -22.83 35.04 -4.21
CA ASN A 598 -23.92 35.63 -5.00
C ASN A 598 -25.15 35.90 -4.13
N ASN A 599 -25.49 34.97 -3.23
CA ASN A 599 -26.71 35.03 -2.42
C ASN A 599 -26.46 34.58 -0.97
N VAL A 600 -26.37 35.55 -0.06
CA VAL A 600 -26.14 35.31 1.38
C VAL A 600 -27.32 34.61 2.06
N VAL A 601 -28.55 34.86 1.61
CA VAL A 601 -29.75 34.22 2.17
C VAL A 601 -29.76 32.73 1.83
N GLU A 602 -29.45 32.38 0.58
CA GLU A 602 -29.39 30.99 0.16
C GLU A 602 -28.23 30.23 0.82
N LEU A 603 -27.09 30.90 1.04
CA LEU A 603 -26.00 30.36 1.86
C LEU A 603 -26.48 29.99 3.27
N ASN A 604 -27.22 30.88 3.93
CA ASN A 604 -27.81 30.61 5.25
C ASN A 604 -28.82 29.45 5.20
N ASN A 605 -29.71 29.41 4.21
CA ASN A 605 -30.67 28.31 4.03
C ASN A 605 -29.95 26.97 3.89
N ARG A 606 -28.86 26.92 3.12
CA ARG A 606 -28.06 25.69 2.95
C ARG A 606 -27.37 25.27 4.23
N LEU A 607 -26.78 26.20 4.97
CA LEU A 607 -26.17 25.91 6.28
C LEU A 607 -27.17 25.40 7.32
N ILE A 608 -28.43 25.81 7.24
CA ILE A 608 -29.53 25.29 8.08
C ILE A 608 -29.94 23.88 7.62
N SER A 609 -30.00 23.64 6.31
CA SER A 609 -30.43 22.35 5.74
C SER A 609 -29.45 21.20 5.96
N ILE A 610 -28.15 21.50 6.04
CA ILE A 610 -27.10 20.51 6.33
C ILE A 610 -27.10 20.28 7.85
N SER A 611 -27.71 19.17 8.28
CA SER A 611 -27.64 18.75 9.67
C SER A 611 -26.19 18.30 9.99
N ARG A 612 -25.82 18.21 11.28
CA ARG A 612 -24.42 18.04 11.74
C ARG A 612 -23.73 16.73 11.31
N LYS A 613 -24.31 15.90 10.44
CA LYS A 613 -23.75 14.62 10.03
C LYS A 613 -22.83 14.80 8.81
N GLU A 614 -21.66 14.17 8.85
CA GLU A 614 -20.64 14.27 7.79
C GLU A 614 -21.18 13.90 6.39
N THR A 615 -22.21 13.05 6.34
CA THR A 615 -22.84 12.54 5.11
C THR A 615 -23.85 13.49 4.46
N ASP A 616 -24.24 14.56 5.14
CA ASP A 616 -25.36 15.40 4.69
C ASP A 616 -24.96 16.27 3.49
N ILE A 617 -23.72 16.74 3.45
CA ILE A 617 -23.16 17.47 2.30
C ILE A 617 -23.17 16.57 1.07
N LEU A 618 -22.66 15.34 1.18
CA LEU A 618 -22.61 14.40 0.06
C LEU A 618 -24.02 13.98 -0.37
N SER A 619 -24.96 13.83 0.56
CA SER A 619 -26.36 13.54 0.26
C SER A 619 -27.04 14.70 -0.47
N ALA A 620 -26.79 15.94 -0.06
CA ALA A 620 -27.28 17.14 -0.73
C ALA A 620 -26.73 17.22 -2.16
N ARG A 621 -25.42 16.99 -2.35
CA ARG A 621 -24.80 16.94 -3.68
C ARG A 621 -25.40 15.83 -4.55
N LEU A 622 -25.57 14.62 -4.00
CA LEU A 622 -26.19 13.48 -4.70
C LEU A 622 -27.63 13.79 -5.14
N SER A 623 -28.39 14.52 -4.33
CA SER A 623 -29.78 14.88 -4.64
C SER A 623 -29.94 15.72 -5.91
N LYS A 624 -28.88 16.42 -6.33
CA LYS A 624 -28.84 17.27 -7.54
C LYS A 624 -28.56 16.49 -8.82
N LEU A 625 -28.13 15.24 -8.70
CA LEU A 625 -27.76 14.43 -9.85
C LEU A 625 -28.99 13.85 -10.54
N THR A 626 -28.95 13.80 -11.87
CA THR A 626 -29.93 13.09 -12.71
C THR A 626 -29.88 11.58 -12.46
N GLN A 627 -30.91 10.86 -12.89
CA GLN A 627 -30.95 9.40 -12.73
C GLN A 627 -29.78 8.71 -13.44
N GLU A 628 -29.42 9.15 -14.64
CA GLU A 628 -28.30 8.60 -15.42
C GLU A 628 -26.94 8.86 -14.74
N GLN A 629 -26.74 10.06 -14.18
CA GLN A 629 -25.54 10.38 -13.39
C GLN A 629 -25.43 9.48 -12.15
N ARG A 630 -26.53 9.30 -11.41
CA ARG A 630 -26.57 8.39 -10.25
C ARG A 630 -26.29 6.95 -10.63
N GLN A 631 -26.76 6.52 -11.81
CA GLN A 631 -26.51 5.18 -12.30
C GLN A 631 -25.01 4.94 -12.55
N VAL A 632 -24.29 5.89 -13.15
CA VAL A 632 -22.83 5.81 -13.32
C VAL A 632 -22.13 5.67 -11.97
N LEU A 633 -22.47 6.52 -11.00
CA LEU A 633 -21.90 6.45 -9.65
C LEU A 633 -22.25 5.14 -8.92
N SER A 634 -23.46 4.62 -9.13
CA SER A 634 -23.90 3.33 -8.58
C SER A 634 -23.05 2.20 -9.12
N VAL A 635 -22.81 2.13 -10.43
CA VAL A 635 -21.93 1.11 -11.04
C VAL A 635 -20.53 1.20 -10.43
N ILE A 636 -19.95 2.40 -10.31
CA ILE A 636 -18.62 2.58 -9.72
C ILE A 636 -18.61 2.18 -8.24
N SER A 637 -19.69 2.43 -7.48
CA SER A 637 -19.77 1.98 -6.08
C SER A 637 -19.70 0.46 -5.94
N PHE A 638 -20.23 -0.28 -6.90
CA PHE A 638 -20.22 -1.74 -6.91
C PHE A 638 -18.90 -2.33 -7.40
N PHE A 639 -18.22 -1.71 -8.37
CA PHE A 639 -17.00 -2.28 -8.97
C PHE A 639 -15.71 -1.65 -8.41
N GLY A 640 -15.80 -0.43 -7.87
CA GLY A 640 -14.72 0.37 -7.34
C GLY A 640 -13.94 1.17 -8.36
N GLU A 641 -13.21 0.46 -9.22
CA GLU A 641 -12.47 1.04 -10.34
C GLU A 641 -12.97 0.41 -11.63
N LEU A 642 -13.29 1.24 -12.64
CA LEU A 642 -13.76 0.78 -13.94
C LEU A 642 -12.69 1.06 -14.99
N ASP A 643 -12.14 0.03 -15.63
CA ASP A 643 -11.29 0.21 -16.81
C ASP A 643 -12.09 0.62 -18.06
N SER A 644 -11.39 1.00 -19.12
CA SER A 644 -12.02 1.44 -20.38
C SER A 644 -12.89 0.37 -21.05
N MET A 645 -12.59 -0.93 -20.84
CA MET A 645 -13.37 -2.03 -21.38
C MET A 645 -14.70 -2.15 -20.65
N ILE A 646 -14.68 -2.15 -19.31
CA ILE A 646 -15.89 -2.16 -18.48
C ILE A 646 -16.69 -0.87 -18.71
N LEU A 647 -16.03 0.29 -18.82
CA LEU A 647 -16.68 1.55 -19.18
C LEU A 647 -17.42 1.47 -20.52
N LYS A 648 -16.79 0.98 -21.59
CA LYS A 648 -17.45 0.80 -22.89
C LYS A 648 -18.60 -0.22 -22.79
N LEU A 649 -18.33 -1.37 -22.20
CA LEU A 649 -19.31 -2.45 -22.03
C LEU A 649 -20.54 -2.00 -21.23
N LEU A 650 -20.36 -1.20 -20.18
CA LEU A 650 -21.41 -0.84 -19.25
C LEU A 650 -22.05 0.53 -19.54
N LEU A 651 -21.33 1.45 -20.17
CA LEU A 651 -21.65 2.88 -20.20
C LEU A 651 -21.43 3.55 -21.57
N ASP A 652 -21.43 2.79 -22.69
CA ASP A 652 -21.19 3.25 -24.08
C ASP A 652 -21.88 4.57 -24.52
N LYS A 653 -22.96 5.02 -23.84
CA LYS A 653 -23.67 6.29 -24.09
C LYS A 653 -23.37 7.43 -23.08
N ASN A 654 -22.47 7.24 -22.11
CA ASN A 654 -22.30 8.11 -20.94
C ASN A 654 -20.92 8.77 -20.84
N LEU A 655 -20.17 8.91 -21.94
CA LEU A 655 -18.86 9.59 -21.94
C LEU A 655 -18.97 11.07 -21.51
N GLU A 656 -19.98 11.79 -22.02
CA GLU A 656 -20.25 13.18 -21.61
C GLU A 656 -20.61 13.27 -20.12
N ILE A 657 -21.50 12.39 -19.64
CA ILE A 657 -21.88 12.29 -18.23
C ILE A 657 -20.66 12.00 -17.35
N THR A 658 -19.79 11.09 -17.79
CA THR A 658 -18.58 10.73 -17.08
C THR A 658 -17.62 11.90 -16.99
N ASN A 659 -17.40 12.62 -18.10
CA ASN A 659 -16.56 13.82 -18.12
C ASN A 659 -17.13 14.91 -17.20
N TRP A 660 -18.44 15.13 -17.23
CA TRP A 660 -19.09 16.07 -16.32
C TRP A 660 -18.92 15.66 -14.84
N LEU A 661 -19.08 14.37 -14.51
CA LEU A 661 -18.86 13.86 -13.15
C LEU A 661 -17.39 14.01 -12.68
N ILE A 662 -16.44 14.01 -13.61
CA ILE A 662 -15.03 14.34 -13.33
C ILE A 662 -14.89 15.84 -13.05
N GLU A 663 -15.48 16.70 -13.89
CA GLU A 663 -15.44 18.15 -13.73
C GLU A 663 -16.03 18.63 -12.40
N VAL A 664 -17.15 18.03 -11.97
CA VAL A 664 -17.78 18.35 -10.68
C VAL A 664 -17.17 17.59 -9.49
N ASN A 665 -15.99 17.00 -9.63
CA ASN A 665 -15.23 16.34 -8.56
C ASN A 665 -15.94 15.15 -7.87
N PHE A 666 -16.80 14.40 -8.56
CA PHE A 666 -17.26 13.08 -8.07
C PHE A 666 -16.26 11.97 -8.45
N LEU A 667 -15.77 12.02 -9.68
CA LEU A 667 -14.89 11.00 -10.25
C LEU A 667 -13.53 11.56 -10.67
N LYS A 668 -12.55 10.68 -10.81
CA LYS A 668 -11.25 10.95 -11.42
C LYS A 668 -10.83 9.79 -12.31
N LYS A 669 -9.96 10.07 -13.29
CA LYS A 669 -9.37 9.07 -14.18
C LYS A 669 -7.91 8.84 -13.78
N GLU A 670 -7.51 7.58 -13.65
CA GLU A 670 -6.16 7.14 -13.23
C GLU A 670 -5.78 5.88 -14.02
N TYR A 671 -4.68 5.90 -14.79
CA TYR A 671 -4.26 4.78 -15.66
C TYR A 671 -5.38 4.18 -16.55
N GLU A 672 -6.16 5.04 -17.20
CA GLU A 672 -7.35 4.62 -17.99
C GLU A 672 -8.50 3.99 -17.20
N LYS A 673 -8.41 3.96 -15.86
CA LYS A 673 -9.49 3.54 -14.96
C LYS A 673 -10.21 4.75 -14.37
N LEU A 674 -11.52 4.63 -14.20
CA LEU A 674 -12.38 5.61 -13.57
C LEU A 674 -12.70 5.19 -12.14
N LYS A 675 -12.55 6.11 -11.18
CA LYS A 675 -12.86 5.86 -9.76
C LYS A 675 -13.33 7.14 -9.05
N PHE A 676 -13.82 7.01 -7.82
CA PHE A 676 -14.16 8.18 -7.01
C PHE A 676 -12.94 9.05 -6.71
N VAL A 677 -13.15 10.37 -6.59
CA VAL A 677 -12.07 11.33 -6.29
C VAL A 677 -11.38 11.02 -4.96
N HIS A 678 -12.12 10.50 -3.97
CA HIS A 678 -11.62 10.25 -2.63
C HIS A 678 -12.30 9.04 -1.96
N SER A 679 -11.59 8.34 -1.07
CA SER A 679 -12.08 7.15 -0.35
C SER A 679 -13.29 7.41 0.56
N LEU A 680 -13.38 8.59 1.18
CA LEU A 680 -14.58 9.01 1.92
C LEU A 680 -15.83 9.11 1.03
N MET A 681 -15.65 9.52 -0.23
CA MET A 681 -16.75 9.58 -1.18
C MET A 681 -17.17 8.17 -1.59
N ASP A 682 -16.20 7.33 -1.95
CA ASP A 682 -16.44 5.91 -2.21
C ASP A 682 -17.16 5.24 -1.04
N GLY A 683 -16.66 5.40 0.18
CA GLY A 683 -17.28 4.88 1.40
C GLY A 683 -18.69 5.41 1.67
N PHE A 684 -19.02 6.64 1.24
CA PHE A 684 -20.37 7.18 1.32
C PHE A 684 -21.33 6.47 0.35
N PHE A 685 -20.93 6.30 -0.92
CA PHE A 685 -21.75 5.62 -1.93
C PHE A 685 -21.91 4.13 -1.61
N VAL A 686 -20.81 3.49 -1.23
CA VAL A 686 -20.75 2.10 -0.79
C VAL A 686 -21.55 1.89 0.51
N GLY A 687 -21.60 2.89 1.41
CA GLY A 687 -22.48 2.87 2.58
C GLY A 687 -23.98 2.90 2.25
N LYS A 688 -24.37 3.22 1.01
CA LYS A 688 -25.75 3.33 0.53
C LYS A 688 -26.10 2.26 -0.50
N VAL A 689 -25.48 1.08 -0.42
CA VAL A 689 -25.62 -0.01 -1.42
C VAL A 689 -27.06 -0.33 -1.81
N GLU A 690 -28.01 -0.38 -0.87
CA GLU A 690 -29.42 -0.67 -1.22
C GLU A 690 -30.04 0.46 -2.07
N GLU A 691 -29.74 1.72 -1.77
CA GLU A 691 -30.12 2.85 -2.64
C GLU A 691 -29.42 2.76 -4.00
N GLN A 692 -28.12 2.43 -4.03
CA GLN A 692 -27.35 2.27 -5.28
C GLN A 692 -27.92 1.14 -6.15
N ARG A 693 -28.35 0.02 -5.54
CA ARG A 693 -28.99 -1.11 -6.23
C ARG A 693 -30.32 -0.70 -6.86
N ALA A 694 -31.06 0.23 -6.25
CA ALA A 694 -32.32 0.75 -6.76
C ALA A 694 -32.12 1.67 -8.00
N TYR A 695 -30.99 2.38 -8.09
CA TYR A 695 -30.68 3.22 -9.25
C TYR A 695 -30.26 2.44 -10.50
N LEU A 696 -29.88 1.15 -10.36
CA LEU A 696 -29.59 0.28 -11.49
C LEU A 696 -30.89 -0.21 -12.16
N THR A 697 -31.10 0.18 -13.42
CA THR A 697 -32.27 -0.26 -14.22
C THR A 697 -32.27 -1.77 -14.45
N SER A 698 -33.45 -2.37 -14.62
CA SER A 698 -33.59 -3.81 -14.92
C SER A 698 -32.85 -4.20 -16.20
N GLU A 699 -32.84 -3.32 -17.21
CA GLU A 699 -32.06 -3.50 -18.44
C GLU A 699 -30.56 -3.62 -18.15
N THR A 700 -30.03 -2.74 -17.30
CA THR A 700 -28.61 -2.74 -16.92
C THR A 700 -28.23 -4.00 -16.15
N LYS A 701 -29.07 -4.39 -15.17
CA LYS A 701 -28.89 -5.64 -14.42
C LYS A 701 -28.86 -6.85 -15.36
N ASN A 702 -29.81 -6.93 -16.30
CA ASN A 702 -29.85 -8.00 -17.29
C ASN A 702 -28.62 -8.01 -18.22
N LYS A 703 -28.14 -6.83 -18.63
CA LYS A 703 -26.91 -6.70 -19.42
C LYS A 703 -25.68 -7.24 -18.65
N PHE A 704 -25.60 -6.95 -17.35
CA PHE A 704 -24.51 -7.43 -16.50
C PHE A 704 -24.54 -8.95 -16.34
N LEU A 705 -25.72 -9.51 -16.08
CA LEU A 705 -25.91 -10.95 -15.89
C LEU A 705 -25.69 -11.79 -17.16
N LYS A 706 -25.82 -11.21 -18.35
CA LYS A 706 -25.56 -11.89 -19.63
C LYS A 706 -24.11 -11.80 -20.11
N ASN A 707 -23.26 -11.03 -19.42
CA ASN A 707 -21.90 -10.80 -19.88
C ASN A 707 -20.94 -11.84 -19.30
N GLU A 708 -20.37 -12.68 -20.15
CA GLU A 708 -19.46 -13.77 -19.75
C GLU A 708 -18.20 -13.27 -19.02
N PHE A 709 -17.64 -12.13 -19.43
CA PHE A 709 -16.46 -11.56 -18.78
C PHE A 709 -16.77 -11.15 -17.34
N LEU A 710 -17.90 -10.46 -17.12
CA LEU A 710 -18.32 -10.05 -15.78
C LEU A 710 -18.65 -11.25 -14.89
N LEU A 711 -19.33 -12.27 -15.42
CA LEU A 711 -19.62 -13.51 -14.71
C LEU A 711 -18.33 -14.20 -14.24
N LYS A 712 -17.31 -14.23 -15.08
CA LYS A 712 -16.02 -14.86 -14.78
C LYS A 712 -15.19 -14.07 -13.77
N HIS A 713 -15.14 -12.74 -13.92
CA HIS A 713 -14.18 -11.90 -13.18
C HIS A 713 -14.78 -11.19 -11.96
N PHE A 714 -16.08 -10.92 -11.97
CA PHE A 714 -16.79 -10.13 -10.94
C PHE A 714 -18.05 -10.82 -10.37
N PRO A 715 -18.07 -12.15 -10.10
CA PRO A 715 -19.27 -12.84 -9.65
C PRO A 715 -19.83 -12.32 -8.32
N HIS A 716 -18.94 -12.00 -7.37
CA HIS A 716 -19.29 -11.37 -6.08
C HIS A 716 -19.97 -9.99 -6.22
N VAL A 717 -19.58 -9.20 -7.23
CA VAL A 717 -20.21 -7.91 -7.53
C VAL A 717 -21.60 -8.14 -8.12
N LEU A 718 -21.70 -9.02 -9.11
CA LEU A 718 -22.98 -9.35 -9.74
C LEU A 718 -23.97 -9.94 -8.75
N PHE A 719 -23.50 -10.81 -7.87
CA PHE A 719 -24.29 -11.36 -6.77
C PHE A 719 -24.78 -10.26 -5.83
N THR A 720 -23.94 -9.27 -5.52
CA THR A 720 -24.34 -8.12 -4.71
C THR A 720 -25.37 -7.24 -5.43
N ILE A 721 -25.31 -7.11 -6.75
CA ILE A 721 -26.29 -6.33 -7.54
C ILE A 721 -27.63 -7.07 -7.64
N SER A 722 -27.58 -8.38 -7.88
CA SER A 722 -28.73 -9.24 -8.11
C SER A 722 -28.46 -10.62 -7.51
N PRO A 723 -28.76 -10.83 -6.22
CA PRO A 723 -28.51 -12.11 -5.55
C PRO A 723 -29.31 -13.23 -6.20
N GLN A 724 -28.60 -14.25 -6.70
CA GLN A 724 -29.17 -15.43 -7.35
C GLN A 724 -28.32 -16.64 -7.01
N ILE A 725 -28.96 -17.81 -6.85
CA ILE A 725 -28.27 -19.06 -6.49
C ILE A 725 -27.18 -19.44 -7.51
N SER A 726 -27.43 -19.18 -8.80
CA SER A 726 -26.48 -19.45 -9.90
C SER A 726 -25.15 -18.68 -9.80
N LEU A 727 -25.11 -17.58 -9.04
CA LEU A 727 -23.92 -16.76 -8.82
C LEU A 727 -23.25 -17.02 -7.48
N PHE A 728 -23.93 -17.72 -6.57
CA PHE A 728 -23.54 -17.84 -5.17
C PHE A 728 -22.15 -18.49 -5.01
N ASP A 729 -21.96 -19.66 -5.62
CA ASP A 729 -20.69 -20.42 -5.54
C ASP A 729 -19.49 -19.59 -6.01
N ASN A 730 -19.64 -18.96 -7.17
CA ASN A 730 -18.60 -18.13 -7.76
C ASN A 730 -18.33 -16.87 -6.92
N ALA A 731 -19.37 -16.32 -6.26
CA ALA A 731 -19.23 -15.17 -5.38
C ALA A 731 -18.45 -15.53 -4.10
N VAL A 732 -18.80 -16.64 -3.45
CA VAL A 732 -18.11 -17.15 -2.25
C VAL A 732 -16.64 -17.47 -2.57
N ALA A 733 -16.39 -18.23 -3.65
CA ALA A 733 -15.04 -18.57 -4.10
C ALA A 733 -14.20 -17.33 -4.44
N LYS A 734 -14.83 -16.23 -4.86
CA LYS A 734 -14.14 -14.98 -5.15
C LYS A 734 -13.83 -14.18 -3.88
N ILE A 735 -14.73 -14.12 -2.89
CA ILE A 735 -14.44 -13.49 -1.59
C ILE A 735 -13.30 -14.22 -0.87
N ASP A 736 -13.28 -15.55 -0.95
CA ASP A 736 -12.23 -16.35 -0.33
C ASP A 736 -10.81 -16.01 -0.85
N LYS A 737 -10.70 -15.40 -2.02
CA LYS A 737 -9.43 -14.95 -2.63
C LYS A 737 -9.10 -13.48 -2.39
N LEU A 738 -9.99 -12.69 -1.78
CA LEU A 738 -9.72 -11.29 -1.46
C LEU A 738 -8.73 -11.20 -0.27
N SER A 739 -7.81 -10.26 -0.33
CA SER A 739 -6.81 -9.98 0.72
C SER A 739 -7.15 -8.73 1.54
N GLU A 740 -7.70 -7.70 0.90
CA GLU A 740 -7.92 -6.39 1.53
C GLU A 740 -9.25 -6.32 2.30
N LEU A 741 -9.20 -5.88 3.56
CA LEU A 741 -10.38 -5.48 4.31
C LEU A 741 -10.81 -4.06 3.91
N SER A 742 -11.81 -3.96 3.02
CA SER A 742 -12.40 -2.69 2.60
C SER A 742 -13.88 -2.64 2.93
N LYS A 743 -14.44 -1.41 3.06
CA LYS A 743 -15.89 -1.24 3.25
C LYS A 743 -16.66 -1.97 2.14
N ARG A 744 -16.18 -1.91 0.90
CA ARG A 744 -16.81 -2.59 -0.24
C ARG A 744 -16.82 -4.11 -0.07
N ASN A 745 -15.69 -4.69 0.35
CA ASN A 745 -15.59 -6.13 0.61
C ASN A 745 -16.48 -6.57 1.78
N GLN A 746 -16.61 -5.73 2.81
CA GLN A 746 -17.58 -5.93 3.88
C GLN A 746 -19.02 -6.02 3.32
N PHE A 747 -19.40 -5.19 2.34
CA PHE A 747 -20.74 -5.25 1.74
C PHE A 747 -20.98 -6.49 0.88
N TYR A 748 -19.98 -6.92 0.11
CA TYR A 748 -20.08 -8.18 -0.64
C TYR A 748 -20.30 -9.36 0.32
N ALA A 749 -19.49 -9.40 1.40
CA ALA A 749 -19.58 -10.43 2.41
C ALA A 749 -20.92 -10.40 3.16
N ASN A 750 -21.41 -9.21 3.52
CA ASN A 750 -22.75 -9.05 4.12
C ASN A 750 -23.87 -9.50 3.17
N SER A 751 -23.73 -9.29 1.86
CA SER A 751 -24.72 -9.75 0.88
C SER A 751 -24.77 -11.27 0.79
N ILE A 752 -23.60 -11.93 0.84
CA ILE A 752 -23.50 -13.40 0.90
C ILE A 752 -24.10 -13.92 2.22
N LEU A 753 -23.72 -13.36 3.38
CA LEU A 753 -24.29 -13.79 4.67
C LEU A 753 -25.81 -13.63 4.71
N LYS A 754 -26.32 -12.48 4.26
CA LYS A 754 -27.76 -12.23 4.18
C LYS A 754 -28.46 -13.26 3.32
N PHE A 755 -27.86 -13.65 2.19
CA PHE A 755 -28.42 -14.71 1.34
C PHE A 755 -28.38 -16.07 2.02
N ILE A 756 -27.28 -16.44 2.69
CA ILE A 756 -27.19 -17.68 3.48
C ILE A 756 -28.31 -17.73 4.53
N TYR A 757 -28.54 -16.64 5.26
CA TYR A 757 -29.54 -16.60 6.32
C TYR A 757 -30.99 -16.63 5.80
N LEU A 758 -31.26 -16.07 4.63
CA LEU A 758 -32.61 -15.99 4.03
C LEU A 758 -32.97 -17.21 3.19
N SER A 759 -32.00 -17.80 2.48
CA SER A 759 -32.20 -18.90 1.53
C SER A 759 -32.04 -20.27 2.18
N ASN A 760 -32.42 -20.40 3.46
CA ASN A 760 -32.13 -21.52 4.35
C ASN A 760 -32.52 -22.93 3.81
N GLU A 761 -33.36 -22.99 2.76
CA GLU A 761 -33.74 -24.23 2.06
C GLU A 761 -32.91 -24.51 0.77
N GLU A 762 -32.34 -23.48 0.13
CA GLU A 762 -31.59 -23.58 -1.13
C GLU A 762 -30.06 -23.62 -0.94
N VAL A 763 -29.55 -22.94 0.09
CA VAL A 763 -28.11 -22.90 0.40
C VAL A 763 -27.86 -23.58 1.73
N LYS A 764 -27.06 -24.65 1.70
CA LYS A 764 -26.59 -25.36 2.88
C LYS A 764 -25.27 -24.76 3.36
N PRO A 765 -25.23 -24.02 4.50
CA PRO A 765 -24.03 -23.30 4.92
C PRO A 765 -22.82 -24.21 5.15
N ASP A 766 -23.08 -25.47 5.48
CA ASP A 766 -22.10 -26.53 5.64
C ASP A 766 -21.22 -26.78 4.41
N GLN A 767 -21.73 -26.57 3.20
CA GLN A 767 -20.98 -26.77 1.96
C GLN A 767 -19.88 -25.71 1.75
N TYR A 768 -19.87 -24.63 2.54
CA TYR A 768 -18.98 -23.48 2.37
C TYR A 768 -18.18 -23.13 3.62
N LEU A 769 -18.08 -24.06 4.60
CA LEU A 769 -17.42 -23.81 5.89
C LEU A 769 -16.02 -23.20 5.76
N TYR A 770 -15.25 -23.62 4.75
CA TYR A 770 -13.90 -23.10 4.49
C TYR A 770 -13.88 -21.58 4.22
N ALA A 771 -14.90 -21.05 3.54
CA ALA A 771 -15.00 -19.64 3.19
C ALA A 771 -15.84 -18.83 4.20
N VAL A 772 -16.74 -19.47 4.95
CA VAL A 772 -17.68 -18.80 5.87
C VAL A 772 -16.96 -17.98 6.94
N ILE A 773 -15.87 -18.49 7.54
CA ILE A 773 -15.09 -17.74 8.52
C ILE A 773 -14.55 -16.45 7.90
N LYS A 774 -14.02 -16.54 6.68
CA LYS A 774 -13.46 -15.39 5.95
C LYS A 774 -14.54 -14.40 5.54
N VAL A 775 -15.70 -14.88 5.08
CA VAL A 775 -16.88 -14.06 4.80
C VAL A 775 -17.33 -13.33 6.08
N ILE A 776 -17.42 -14.01 7.22
CA ILE A 776 -17.81 -13.38 8.50
C ILE A 776 -16.75 -12.36 8.95
N SER A 777 -15.47 -12.66 8.77
CA SER A 777 -14.37 -11.73 9.02
C SER A 777 -14.54 -10.43 8.22
N PHE A 778 -14.70 -10.52 6.90
CA PHE A 778 -14.95 -9.36 6.05
C PHE A 778 -16.21 -8.61 6.44
N ALA A 779 -17.31 -9.31 6.70
CA ALA A 779 -18.60 -8.73 7.09
C ALA A 779 -18.51 -7.95 8.42
N SER A 780 -17.54 -8.29 9.27
CA SER A 780 -17.34 -7.72 10.59
C SER A 780 -16.38 -6.54 10.61
N PHE A 781 -15.58 -6.35 9.55
CA PHE A 781 -14.71 -5.17 9.36
C PHE A 781 -13.85 -4.83 10.59
N ASN A 782 -13.13 -5.83 11.11
CA ASN A 782 -12.29 -5.77 12.32
C ASN A 782 -13.03 -5.50 13.65
N ASP A 783 -14.36 -5.50 13.66
CA ASP A 783 -15.10 -5.53 14.91
C ASP A 783 -15.17 -6.98 15.44
N LYS A 784 -14.30 -7.29 16.41
CA LYS A 784 -14.24 -8.62 17.05
C LYS A 784 -15.56 -9.00 17.72
N LYS A 785 -16.31 -8.04 18.27
CA LYS A 785 -17.61 -8.32 18.89
C LYS A 785 -18.61 -8.72 17.82
N LEU A 786 -18.68 -7.96 16.72
CA LEU A 786 -19.55 -8.25 15.58
C LEU A 786 -19.19 -9.59 14.90
N PHE A 787 -17.89 -9.89 14.79
CA PHE A 787 -17.38 -11.17 14.26
C PHE A 787 -17.91 -12.35 15.06
N LEU A 788 -17.78 -12.29 16.38
CA LEU A 788 -18.23 -13.38 17.24
C LEU A 788 -19.77 -13.49 17.28
N ILE A 789 -20.50 -12.36 17.22
CA ILE A 789 -21.97 -12.37 17.10
C ILE A 789 -22.39 -13.09 15.80
N LYS A 790 -21.80 -12.73 14.66
CA LYS A 790 -22.11 -13.35 13.36
C LYS A 790 -21.69 -14.82 13.29
N LEU A 791 -20.59 -15.21 13.94
CA LEU A 791 -20.22 -16.62 14.10
C LEU A 791 -21.25 -17.38 14.92
N LEU A 792 -21.75 -16.79 16.00
CA LEU A 792 -22.78 -17.41 16.82
C LEU A 792 -24.12 -17.55 16.08
N GLU A 793 -24.50 -16.55 15.27
CA GLU A 793 -25.63 -16.63 14.35
C GLU A 793 -25.43 -17.79 13.35
N MET A 794 -24.24 -17.89 12.75
CA MET A 794 -23.88 -18.97 11.82
C MET A 794 -23.91 -20.35 12.49
N TRP A 795 -23.48 -20.44 13.75
CA TRP A 795 -23.54 -21.69 14.51
C TRP A 795 -24.97 -22.21 14.65
N GLY A 796 -25.97 -21.32 14.74
CA GLY A 796 -27.38 -21.70 14.77
C GLY A 796 -27.81 -22.56 13.58
N TYR A 797 -27.17 -22.39 12.42
CA TYR A 797 -27.40 -23.17 11.21
C TYR A 797 -26.54 -24.44 11.13
N LEU A 798 -25.37 -24.43 11.77
CA LEU A 798 -24.42 -25.54 11.76
C LEU A 798 -24.60 -26.50 12.94
N LYS A 799 -25.45 -26.18 13.92
CA LYS A 799 -25.59 -26.96 15.16
C LYS A 799 -25.89 -28.45 14.90
N ASP A 800 -26.65 -28.77 13.85
CA ASP A 800 -27.06 -30.13 13.51
C ASP A 800 -26.19 -30.74 12.38
N TYR A 801 -25.18 -29.98 11.91
CA TYR A 801 -24.28 -30.43 10.86
C TYR A 801 -23.25 -31.43 11.37
N ILE A 802 -22.99 -32.47 10.57
CA ILE A 802 -21.97 -33.49 10.82
C ILE A 802 -20.98 -33.46 9.65
N PRO A 803 -19.72 -33.05 9.87
CA PRO A 803 -18.69 -33.05 8.84
C PRO A 803 -18.48 -34.44 8.20
N PRO A 804 -18.49 -34.55 6.86
CA PRO A 804 -18.32 -35.82 6.15
C PRO A 804 -16.84 -36.20 5.94
N ASP A 805 -15.92 -35.25 6.12
CA ASP A 805 -14.48 -35.41 5.90
C ASP A 805 -13.66 -34.56 6.88
N ASP A 806 -12.35 -34.85 6.93
CA ASP A 806 -11.40 -34.22 7.86
C ASP A 806 -11.24 -32.70 7.63
N ILE A 807 -11.31 -32.24 6.38
CA ILE A 807 -11.14 -30.82 6.02
C ILE A 807 -12.31 -30.01 6.58
N GLN A 808 -13.54 -30.48 6.34
CA GLN A 808 -14.74 -29.84 6.86
C GLN A 808 -14.82 -29.91 8.39
N ALA A 809 -14.33 -30.99 8.99
CA ALA A 809 -14.23 -31.10 10.44
C ALA A 809 -13.31 -30.03 11.03
N ILE A 810 -12.16 -29.75 10.41
CA ILE A 810 -11.25 -28.69 10.87
C ILE A 810 -11.96 -27.33 10.90
N PHE A 811 -12.62 -26.93 9.81
CA PHE A 811 -13.30 -25.63 9.75
C PHE A 811 -14.49 -25.52 10.70
N TYR A 812 -15.30 -26.57 10.80
CA TYR A 812 -16.41 -26.64 11.76
C TYR A 812 -15.94 -26.41 13.20
N ILE A 813 -14.81 -27.02 13.56
CA ILE A 813 -14.25 -26.95 14.90
C ILE A 813 -13.63 -25.59 15.22
N GLU A 814 -13.04 -24.91 14.24
CA GLU A 814 -12.59 -23.54 14.42
C GLU A 814 -13.76 -22.58 14.71
N ILE A 815 -14.90 -22.72 14.01
CA ILE A 815 -16.11 -21.94 14.32
C ILE A 815 -16.58 -22.22 15.75
N ALA A 816 -16.65 -23.50 16.14
CA ALA A 816 -17.07 -23.90 17.48
C ALA A 816 -16.13 -23.33 18.56
N ARG A 817 -14.81 -23.43 18.36
CA ARG A 817 -13.80 -22.90 19.29
C ARG A 817 -13.97 -21.41 19.51
N GLU A 818 -14.21 -20.65 18.44
CA GLU A 818 -14.46 -19.21 18.54
C GLU A 818 -15.77 -18.88 19.26
N CYS A 819 -16.85 -19.64 19.01
CA CYS A 819 -18.11 -19.50 19.75
C CYS A 819 -17.94 -19.79 21.25
N GLY A 820 -17.23 -20.85 21.62
CA GLY A 820 -16.90 -21.14 23.02
C GLY A 820 -16.07 -20.01 23.65
N SER A 821 -15.09 -19.48 22.90
CA SER A 821 -14.30 -18.34 23.34
C SER A 821 -15.13 -17.07 23.55
N PHE A 822 -16.14 -16.82 22.70
CA PHE A 822 -17.06 -15.70 22.84
C PHE A 822 -17.83 -15.75 24.17
N PHE A 823 -18.45 -16.88 24.49
CA PHE A 823 -19.18 -17.04 25.76
C PHE A 823 -18.25 -16.83 26.95
N ALA A 824 -17.04 -17.38 26.90
CA ALA A 824 -16.08 -17.26 27.97
C ALA A 824 -15.61 -15.80 28.19
N VAL A 825 -15.36 -15.05 27.10
CA VAL A 825 -14.96 -13.63 27.16
C VAL A 825 -16.08 -12.74 27.72
N HIS A 826 -17.35 -13.07 27.47
CA HIS A 826 -18.50 -12.31 27.97
C HIS A 826 -18.94 -12.72 29.38
N GLY A 827 -18.14 -13.54 30.09
CA GLY A 827 -18.45 -13.99 31.44
C GLY A 827 -19.51 -15.10 31.52
N GLU A 828 -19.95 -15.64 30.38
CA GLU A 828 -20.92 -16.73 30.29
C GLU A 828 -20.23 -18.10 30.33
N HIS A 829 -19.32 -18.30 31.29
CA HIS A 829 -18.42 -19.46 31.32
C HIS A 829 -19.15 -20.81 31.36
N ALA A 830 -20.26 -20.90 32.11
CA ALA A 830 -21.08 -22.12 32.16
C ALA A 830 -21.67 -22.48 30.78
N LYS A 831 -22.09 -21.47 30.00
CA LYS A 831 -22.56 -21.71 28.63
C LYS A 831 -21.43 -22.13 27.71
N SER A 832 -20.24 -21.52 27.84
CA SER A 832 -19.04 -21.94 27.11
C SER A 832 -18.72 -23.42 27.33
N ILE A 833 -18.71 -23.85 28.59
CA ILE A 833 -18.39 -25.24 28.97
C ILE A 833 -19.42 -26.22 28.37
N LEU A 834 -20.72 -25.96 28.58
CA LEU A 834 -21.79 -26.81 28.05
C LEU A 834 -21.77 -26.88 26.52
N PHE A 835 -21.53 -25.74 25.86
CA PHE A 835 -21.39 -25.66 24.42
C PHE A 835 -20.22 -26.51 23.91
N LEU A 836 -19.04 -26.36 24.52
CA LEU A 836 -17.84 -27.08 24.09
C LEU A 836 -17.98 -28.60 24.33
N ASP A 837 -18.62 -29.02 25.43
CA ASP A 837 -18.93 -30.43 25.70
C ASP A 837 -19.85 -31.02 24.62
N GLU A 838 -20.91 -30.31 24.23
CA GLU A 838 -21.81 -30.76 23.17
C GLU A 838 -21.07 -30.97 21.84
N VAL A 839 -20.16 -30.06 21.49
CA VAL A 839 -19.37 -30.16 20.26
C VAL A 839 -18.37 -31.30 20.34
N ILE A 840 -17.67 -31.48 21.47
CA ILE A 840 -16.72 -32.58 21.68
C ILE A 840 -17.41 -33.93 21.49
N GLU A 841 -18.62 -34.11 22.03
CA GLU A 841 -19.38 -35.36 21.85
C GLU A 841 -19.75 -35.61 20.39
N LYS A 842 -20.10 -34.55 19.63
CA LYS A 842 -20.34 -34.68 18.18
C LYS A 842 -19.08 -35.12 17.44
N VAL A 843 -17.92 -34.55 17.78
CA VAL A 843 -16.63 -34.86 17.14
C VAL A 843 -16.22 -36.32 17.33
N LYS A 844 -16.49 -36.89 18.51
CA LYS A 844 -16.25 -38.32 18.77
C LYS A 844 -16.99 -39.23 17.78
N GLY A 845 -18.15 -38.79 17.30
CA GLY A 845 -18.96 -39.48 16.30
C GLY A 845 -18.53 -39.27 14.84
N PHE A 846 -17.51 -38.45 14.57
CA PHE A 846 -17.07 -38.15 13.21
C PHE A 846 -16.36 -39.33 12.55
N LYS A 847 -16.66 -39.53 11.26
CA LYS A 847 -16.05 -40.55 10.41
C LYS A 847 -14.88 -39.90 9.65
N GLY A 848 -13.65 -40.08 10.12
CA GLY A 848 -12.45 -39.46 9.58
C GLY A 848 -11.17 -40.10 10.13
N ASP A 849 -10.01 -39.55 9.82
CA ASP A 849 -8.74 -40.03 10.39
C ASP A 849 -8.76 -39.87 11.91
N ASN A 850 -8.51 -40.97 12.63
CA ASN A 850 -8.47 -40.98 14.09
C ASN A 850 -7.49 -39.93 14.64
N ARG A 851 -6.32 -39.73 14.01
CA ARG A 851 -5.34 -38.73 14.44
C ARG A 851 -5.87 -37.31 14.28
N ILE A 852 -6.58 -37.01 13.19
CA ILE A 852 -7.18 -35.70 12.97
C ILE A 852 -8.31 -35.48 13.98
N ARG A 853 -9.17 -36.49 14.19
CA ARG A 853 -10.23 -36.42 15.20
C ARG A 853 -9.66 -36.17 16.60
N ASP A 854 -8.62 -36.90 17.00
CA ASP A 854 -7.98 -36.73 18.31
C ASP A 854 -7.37 -35.33 18.44
N ARG A 855 -6.75 -34.80 17.38
CA ARG A 855 -6.26 -33.41 17.34
C ARG A 855 -7.38 -32.39 17.56
N LEU A 856 -8.53 -32.57 16.90
CA LEU A 856 -9.68 -31.67 17.01
C LEU A 856 -10.30 -31.72 18.42
N ILE A 857 -10.40 -32.92 19.00
CA ILE A 857 -10.85 -33.11 20.39
C ILE A 857 -9.87 -32.43 21.35
N ALA A 858 -8.55 -32.60 21.15
CA ALA A 858 -7.53 -31.93 21.97
C ALA A 858 -7.73 -30.41 21.99
N ARG A 859 -7.92 -29.80 20.81
CA ARG A 859 -8.09 -28.36 20.66
C ARG A 859 -9.33 -27.81 21.38
N LEU A 860 -10.48 -28.48 21.25
CA LEU A 860 -11.70 -28.09 21.96
C LEU A 860 -11.61 -28.34 23.47
N THR A 861 -11.02 -29.46 23.87
CA THR A 861 -10.87 -29.82 25.28
C THR A 861 -9.91 -28.88 25.98
N ASN A 862 -8.84 -28.45 25.31
CA ASN A 862 -7.97 -27.38 25.78
C ASN A 862 -8.79 -26.10 26.05
N ARG A 863 -9.58 -25.64 25.06
CA ARG A 863 -10.40 -24.43 25.21
C ARG A 863 -11.45 -24.54 26.31
N LYS A 864 -11.99 -25.74 26.53
CA LYS A 864 -12.87 -26.03 27.67
C LYS A 864 -12.14 -25.88 28.99
N GLY A 865 -10.92 -26.39 29.09
CA GLY A 865 -10.04 -26.19 30.23
C GLY A 865 -9.80 -24.70 30.53
N VAL A 866 -9.53 -23.90 29.50
CA VAL A 866 -9.40 -22.44 29.64
C VAL A 866 -10.70 -21.79 30.15
N SER A 867 -11.87 -22.25 29.69
CA SER A 867 -13.16 -21.75 30.16
C SER A 867 -13.43 -22.07 31.63
N PHE A 868 -13.09 -23.29 32.09
CA PHE A 868 -13.14 -23.66 33.52
C PHE A 868 -12.21 -22.79 34.37
N LYS A 869 -10.98 -22.53 33.88
CA LYS A 869 -10.04 -21.62 34.56
C LYS A 869 -10.65 -20.22 34.75
N GLN A 870 -11.27 -19.68 33.69
CA GLN A 870 -11.93 -18.37 33.76
C GLN A 870 -13.14 -18.37 34.70
N ALA A 871 -13.81 -19.51 34.86
CA ALA A 871 -14.87 -19.72 35.86
C ALA A 871 -14.35 -19.95 37.29
N PHE A 872 -13.03 -19.90 37.53
CA PHE A 872 -12.38 -20.25 38.79
C PHE A 872 -12.54 -21.71 39.23
N ASP A 873 -12.89 -22.61 38.31
CA ASP A 873 -13.01 -24.06 38.55
C ASP A 873 -11.72 -24.78 38.09
N PHE A 874 -10.69 -24.65 38.92
CA PHE A 874 -9.37 -25.13 38.54
C PHE A 874 -9.24 -26.65 38.50
N ASP A 875 -10.05 -27.38 39.29
CA ASP A 875 -9.99 -28.84 39.33
C ASP A 875 -10.50 -29.43 38.01
N ASN A 876 -11.64 -28.94 37.52
CA ASN A 876 -12.16 -29.36 36.21
C ASN A 876 -11.35 -28.78 35.05
N SER A 877 -10.74 -27.61 35.24
CA SER A 877 -9.78 -27.05 34.29
C SER A 877 -8.57 -27.97 34.09
N SER A 878 -7.92 -28.42 35.18
CA SER A 878 -6.77 -29.32 35.09
C SER A 878 -7.14 -30.68 34.51
N LYS A 879 -8.29 -31.25 34.90
CA LYS A 879 -8.75 -32.52 34.31
C LYS A 879 -8.96 -32.41 32.81
N SER A 880 -9.58 -31.30 32.36
CA SER A 880 -9.80 -31.05 30.94
C SER A 880 -8.50 -30.87 30.18
N LEU A 881 -7.54 -30.09 30.69
CA LEU A 881 -6.26 -29.91 30.00
C LEU A 881 -5.40 -31.16 29.97
N LEU A 882 -5.39 -31.99 31.03
CA LEU A 882 -4.68 -33.28 30.99
C LEU A 882 -5.28 -34.22 29.94
N LEU A 883 -6.61 -34.26 29.84
CA LEU A 883 -7.28 -35.00 28.78
C LEU A 883 -6.95 -34.46 27.39
N ALA A 884 -6.87 -33.13 27.23
CA ALA A 884 -6.45 -32.50 25.98
C ALA A 884 -5.00 -32.88 25.60
N LEU A 885 -4.11 -33.02 26.59
CA LEU A 885 -2.73 -33.44 26.38
C LEU A 885 -2.65 -34.87 25.88
N ASP A 886 -3.42 -35.79 26.49
CA ASP A 886 -3.49 -37.19 26.05
C ASP A 886 -3.93 -37.29 24.58
N PHE A 887 -4.97 -36.56 24.19
CA PHE A 887 -5.41 -36.49 22.79
C PHE A 887 -4.38 -35.84 21.87
N SER A 888 -3.67 -34.81 22.34
CA SER A 888 -2.61 -34.14 21.58
C SER A 888 -1.48 -35.13 21.23
N ILE A 889 -1.03 -35.92 22.21
CA ILE A 889 0.00 -36.95 22.04
C ILE A 889 -0.48 -38.06 21.11
N GLN A 890 -1.72 -38.52 21.28
CA GLN A 890 -2.31 -39.56 20.41
C GLN A 890 -2.41 -39.11 18.94
N SER A 891 -2.73 -37.83 18.72
CA SER A 891 -2.76 -37.26 17.37
C SER A 891 -1.37 -37.07 16.74
N GLY A 892 -0.30 -37.03 17.55
CA GLY A 892 1.05 -36.63 17.12
C GLY A 892 1.17 -35.15 16.79
N SER A 893 0.21 -34.32 17.23
CA SER A 893 0.18 -32.89 16.96
C SER A 893 0.99 -32.11 17.99
N ILE A 894 2.26 -31.89 17.64
CA ILE A 894 3.20 -31.12 18.46
C ILE A 894 2.64 -29.74 18.84
N ILE A 895 1.91 -29.06 17.93
CA ILE A 895 1.31 -27.75 18.19
C ILE A 895 0.26 -27.81 19.32
N GLU A 896 -0.62 -28.81 19.32
CA GLU A 896 -1.64 -28.94 20.37
C GLU A 896 -1.01 -29.35 21.71
N GLU A 897 0.06 -30.16 21.68
CA GLU A 897 0.84 -30.47 22.87
C GLU A 897 1.43 -29.20 23.50
N TYR A 898 2.02 -28.32 22.67
CA TYR A 898 2.54 -27.04 23.14
C TYR A 898 1.48 -26.17 23.78
N LEU A 899 0.38 -25.91 23.07
CA LEU A 899 -0.71 -25.08 23.58
C LEU A 899 -1.22 -25.62 24.93
N THR A 900 -1.34 -26.95 25.03
CA THR A 900 -1.80 -27.59 26.25
C THR A 900 -0.80 -27.49 27.40
N TYR A 901 0.51 -27.67 27.17
CA TYR A 901 1.51 -27.46 28.20
C TYR A 901 1.60 -26.00 28.67
N ILE A 902 1.43 -25.05 27.75
CA ILE A 902 1.36 -23.62 28.07
C ILE A 902 0.19 -23.36 29.01
N ASP A 903 -1.01 -23.81 28.65
CA ASP A 903 -2.23 -23.61 29.44
C ASP A 903 -2.21 -24.38 30.77
N LEU A 904 -1.64 -25.58 30.81
CA LEU A 904 -1.44 -26.36 32.05
C LEU A 904 -0.59 -25.58 33.04
N GLY A 905 0.55 -25.04 32.59
CA GLY A 905 1.36 -24.19 33.47
C GLY A 905 0.59 -22.95 33.91
N TYR A 906 -0.20 -22.32 33.03
CA TYR A 906 -1.05 -21.18 33.39
C TYR A 906 -2.17 -21.49 34.40
N ILE A 907 -2.62 -22.74 34.56
CA ILE A 907 -3.58 -23.13 35.63
C ILE A 907 -2.91 -23.11 36.99
N TYR A 908 -1.69 -23.63 37.06
CA TYR A 908 -0.93 -23.78 38.30
C TYR A 908 -0.14 -22.53 38.65
N TYR A 909 0.06 -21.63 37.70
CA TYR A 909 0.79 -20.38 37.89
C TYR A 909 0.19 -19.54 39.02
N GLY A 910 1.03 -19.21 40.02
CA GLY A 910 0.61 -18.50 41.24
C GLY A 910 -0.13 -19.36 42.28
N ARG A 911 -0.23 -20.69 42.08
CA ARG A 911 -0.89 -21.63 43.00
C ARG A 911 -0.03 -22.84 43.37
N ASP A 912 0.68 -23.40 42.40
CA ASP A 912 1.59 -24.55 42.55
C ASP A 912 2.80 -24.36 41.62
N THR A 913 3.86 -23.84 42.20
CA THR A 913 5.07 -23.45 41.48
C THR A 913 5.85 -24.64 40.93
N GLU A 914 5.83 -25.78 41.62
CA GLU A 914 6.54 -26.98 41.15
C GLU A 914 5.83 -27.59 39.93
N ARG A 915 4.50 -27.65 39.92
CA ARG A 915 3.75 -28.07 38.72
C ARG A 915 3.89 -27.08 37.56
N THR A 916 3.91 -25.79 37.86
CA THR A 916 4.15 -24.76 36.82
C THR A 916 5.51 -24.97 36.17
N LYS A 917 6.57 -25.15 36.98
CA LYS A 917 7.92 -25.46 36.49
C LYS A 917 7.93 -26.74 35.66
N GLU A 918 7.26 -27.78 36.10
CA GLU A 918 7.19 -29.06 35.37
C GLU A 918 6.66 -28.89 33.94
N TYR A 919 5.50 -28.25 33.78
CA TYR A 919 4.88 -28.07 32.46
C TYR A 919 5.63 -27.07 31.58
N TRP A 920 6.04 -25.91 32.10
CA TRP A 920 6.78 -24.94 31.29
C TRP A 920 8.21 -25.39 30.98
N LYS A 921 8.81 -26.28 31.78
CA LYS A 921 10.06 -26.98 31.42
C LYS A 921 9.88 -27.91 30.22
N ALA A 922 8.70 -28.53 30.06
CA ALA A 922 8.39 -29.31 28.87
C ALA A 922 8.36 -28.42 27.62
N VAL A 923 7.68 -27.26 27.68
CA VAL A 923 7.68 -26.24 26.61
C VAL A 923 9.11 -25.80 26.29
N HIS A 924 9.93 -25.51 27.30
CA HIS A 924 11.32 -25.10 27.14
C HIS A 924 12.19 -26.18 26.44
N ARG A 925 12.00 -27.46 26.76
CA ARG A 925 12.75 -28.57 26.16
C ARG A 925 12.36 -28.81 24.70
N MET A 926 11.07 -28.86 24.42
CA MET A 926 10.56 -29.16 23.08
C MET A 926 10.98 -28.07 22.08
N SER A 927 10.90 -26.80 22.50
CA SER A 927 11.11 -25.65 21.60
C SER A 927 12.55 -25.53 21.11
N ASN A 928 13.55 -25.98 21.86
CA ASN A 928 14.95 -25.97 21.42
C ASN A 928 15.23 -26.88 20.21
N GLN A 929 14.32 -27.80 19.86
CA GLN A 929 14.51 -28.75 18.76
C GLN A 929 13.82 -28.33 17.46
N ILE A 930 12.86 -27.40 17.52
CA ILE A 930 11.94 -27.09 16.41
C ILE A 930 11.50 -25.62 16.34
N GLU A 931 12.16 -24.71 17.07
CA GLU A 931 11.82 -23.27 17.12
C GLU A 931 11.64 -22.66 15.73
N GLU A 932 12.59 -22.91 14.83
CA GLU A 932 12.56 -22.39 13.45
C GLU A 932 11.39 -22.94 12.63
N LYS A 933 11.05 -24.22 12.81
CA LYS A 933 9.90 -24.86 12.13
C LYS A 933 8.56 -24.32 12.64
N ILE A 934 8.46 -24.01 13.93
CA ILE A 934 7.28 -23.37 14.51
C ILE A 934 7.18 -21.94 14.02
N PHE A 935 8.25 -21.14 14.08
CA PHE A 935 8.21 -19.76 13.59
C PHE A 935 7.87 -19.64 12.10
N ASN A 936 8.33 -20.59 11.27
CA ASN A 936 8.01 -20.61 9.84
C ASN A 936 6.57 -21.06 9.52
N SER A 937 5.89 -21.77 10.42
CA SER A 937 4.54 -22.29 10.20
C SER A 937 3.45 -21.56 10.98
N ASP A 938 3.75 -21.09 12.19
CA ASP A 938 2.90 -20.34 13.09
C ASP A 938 3.74 -19.39 13.97
N PRO A 939 4.02 -18.16 13.47
CA PRO A 939 4.81 -17.17 14.18
C PRO A 939 4.24 -16.79 15.57
N GLU A 940 2.91 -16.79 15.75
CA GLU A 940 2.30 -16.43 17.04
C GLU A 940 2.59 -17.47 18.11
N THR A 941 2.49 -18.75 17.77
CA THR A 941 2.89 -19.85 18.68
C THR A 941 4.40 -19.80 18.95
N GLY A 942 5.21 -19.40 17.97
CA GLY A 942 6.63 -19.12 18.16
C GLY A 942 6.90 -18.02 19.20
N LEU A 943 6.19 -16.90 19.11
CA LEU A 943 6.30 -15.79 20.07
C LEU A 943 5.82 -16.19 21.48
N ALA A 944 4.72 -16.96 21.57
CA ALA A 944 4.26 -17.53 22.83
C ALA A 944 5.33 -18.42 23.49
N CYS A 945 6.05 -19.22 22.71
CA CYS A 945 7.14 -20.04 23.22
C CYS A 945 8.24 -19.20 23.86
N ILE A 946 8.68 -18.10 23.22
CA ILE A 946 9.73 -17.23 23.78
C ILE A 946 9.25 -16.61 25.10
N LEU A 947 7.98 -16.19 25.17
CA LEU A 947 7.38 -15.68 26.39
C LEU A 947 7.45 -16.71 27.52
N ILE A 948 7.00 -17.94 27.27
CA ILE A 948 6.98 -19.00 28.29
C ILE A 948 8.39 -19.40 28.72
N LYS A 949 9.38 -19.43 27.82
CA LYS A 949 10.80 -19.61 28.20
C LYS A 949 11.28 -18.50 29.14
N SER A 950 10.93 -17.25 28.83
CA SER A 950 11.27 -16.09 29.67
C SER A 950 10.64 -16.22 31.06
N LEU A 951 9.35 -16.55 31.14
CA LEU A 951 8.65 -16.73 32.43
C LEU A 951 9.18 -17.92 33.23
N TYR A 952 9.47 -19.05 32.57
CA TYR A 952 10.06 -20.22 33.22
C TYR A 952 11.42 -19.92 33.86
N ASN A 953 12.32 -19.26 33.13
CA ASN A 953 13.61 -18.84 33.66
C ASN A 953 13.44 -17.90 34.87
N GLY A 954 12.42 -17.04 34.82
CA GLY A 954 12.09 -16.15 35.92
C GLY A 954 11.69 -16.89 37.18
N ILE A 955 10.86 -17.93 37.03
CA ILE A 955 10.40 -18.78 38.14
C ILE A 955 11.57 -19.55 38.79
N ILE A 956 12.58 -19.98 38.02
CA ILE A 956 13.75 -20.68 38.57
C ILE A 956 14.85 -19.72 39.08
N GLY A 957 14.59 -18.41 39.08
CA GLY A 957 15.51 -17.37 39.58
C GLY A 957 16.58 -16.92 38.59
N GLU A 958 16.53 -17.36 37.33
CA GLU A 958 17.45 -16.95 36.27
C GLU A 958 16.98 -15.64 35.63
N PHE A 959 16.93 -14.56 36.41
CA PHE A 959 16.36 -13.28 35.98
C PHE A 959 17.12 -12.65 34.79
N GLU A 960 18.45 -12.77 34.73
CA GLU A 960 19.24 -12.26 33.59
C GLU A 960 18.88 -12.96 32.28
N ASN A 961 18.78 -14.30 32.28
CA ASN A 961 18.34 -15.08 31.13
C ASN A 961 16.89 -14.73 30.73
N SER A 962 16.05 -14.46 31.72
CA SER A 962 14.66 -14.04 31.50
C SER A 962 14.57 -12.69 30.82
N ILE A 963 15.41 -11.73 31.22
CA ILE A 963 15.55 -10.40 30.58
C ILE A 963 16.08 -10.55 29.15
N VAL A 964 17.07 -11.41 28.90
CA VAL A 964 17.57 -11.69 27.55
C VAL A 964 16.46 -12.23 26.65
N LEU A 965 15.67 -13.20 27.14
CA LEU A 965 14.55 -13.75 26.39
C LEU A 965 13.40 -12.76 26.22
N ALA A 966 13.12 -11.92 27.21
CA ALA A 966 12.14 -10.85 27.08
C ALA A 966 12.57 -9.82 26.03
N ASN A 967 13.86 -9.48 25.97
CA ASN A 967 14.42 -8.66 24.89
C ASN A 967 14.34 -9.38 23.53
N LYS A 968 14.62 -10.68 23.47
CA LYS A 968 14.43 -11.49 22.26
C LYS A 968 12.97 -11.47 21.82
N LEU A 969 12.02 -11.60 22.74
CA LEU A 969 10.58 -11.52 22.47
C LEU A 969 10.20 -10.14 21.93
N ILE A 970 10.68 -9.06 22.56
CA ILE A 970 10.43 -7.69 22.07
C ILE A 970 10.98 -7.53 20.64
N TYR A 971 12.20 -7.99 20.40
CA TYR A 971 12.84 -7.92 19.08
C TYR A 971 12.06 -8.72 18.03
N GLN A 972 11.76 -9.99 18.31
CA GLN A 972 11.03 -10.87 17.40
C GLN A 972 9.59 -10.39 17.18
N SER A 973 8.93 -9.87 18.22
CA SER A 973 7.60 -9.28 18.10
C SER A 973 7.60 -8.04 17.22
N ARG A 974 8.63 -7.20 17.30
CA ARG A 974 8.79 -6.06 16.37
C ARG A 974 9.06 -6.52 14.95
N HIS A 975 9.95 -7.50 14.77
CA HIS A 975 10.27 -8.06 13.46
C HIS A 975 9.01 -8.64 12.79
N HIS A 976 8.27 -9.49 13.50
CA HIS A 976 7.03 -10.10 13.03
C HIS A 976 5.79 -9.23 13.18
N CYS A 977 5.95 -7.96 13.56
CA CYS A 977 4.85 -7.01 13.64
C CYS A 977 3.68 -7.50 14.54
N SER A 978 3.98 -7.98 15.76
CA SER A 978 2.98 -8.38 16.78
C SER A 978 3.00 -7.47 18.01
N THR A 979 2.08 -6.51 18.07
CA THR A 979 1.97 -5.56 19.19
C THR A 979 1.60 -6.26 20.50
N TYR A 980 0.78 -7.32 20.48
CA TYR A 980 0.40 -8.08 21.67
C TYR A 980 1.62 -8.71 22.35
N TYR A 981 2.46 -9.41 21.60
CA TYR A 981 3.65 -10.06 22.15
C TYR A 981 4.78 -9.07 22.45
N GLU A 982 4.83 -7.91 21.78
CA GLU A 982 5.71 -6.81 22.20
C GLU A 982 5.34 -6.30 23.60
N LEU A 983 4.04 -6.10 23.86
CA LEU A 983 3.56 -5.70 25.19
C LEU A 983 3.87 -6.77 26.25
N GLN A 984 3.72 -8.05 25.90
CA GLN A 984 4.10 -9.15 26.79
C GLN A 984 5.60 -9.17 27.10
N GLY A 985 6.45 -8.94 26.09
CA GLY A 985 7.89 -8.86 26.28
C GLY A 985 8.32 -7.66 27.12
N LEU A 986 7.74 -6.48 26.85
CA LEU A 986 7.96 -5.28 27.67
C LEU A 986 7.52 -5.49 29.12
N ARG A 987 6.37 -6.14 29.32
CA ARG A 987 5.84 -6.53 30.62
C ARG A 987 6.82 -7.44 31.38
N ALA A 988 7.20 -8.56 30.77
CA ALA A 988 8.14 -9.51 31.36
C ALA A 988 9.48 -8.85 31.68
N LYS A 989 10.02 -8.05 30.76
CA LYS A 989 11.27 -7.32 30.94
C LYS A 989 11.23 -6.37 32.14
N ALA A 990 10.23 -5.49 32.20
CA ALA A 990 10.09 -4.52 33.29
C ALA A 990 9.95 -5.21 34.65
N PHE A 991 9.22 -6.34 34.68
CA PHE A 991 9.09 -7.15 35.87
C PHE A 991 10.41 -7.79 36.32
N PHE A 992 11.17 -8.41 35.41
CA PHE A 992 12.43 -9.07 35.78
C PHE A 992 13.55 -8.08 36.10
N GLU A 993 13.61 -6.93 35.43
CA GLU A 993 14.55 -5.86 35.80
C GLU A 993 14.25 -5.27 37.18
N TYR A 994 12.97 -5.20 37.57
CA TYR A 994 12.58 -4.84 38.93
C TYR A 994 13.14 -5.84 39.95
N LYS A 995 13.22 -7.13 39.59
CA LYS A 995 13.78 -8.19 40.44
C LYS A 995 15.31 -8.21 40.52
N THR A 996 16.00 -7.62 39.55
CA THR A 996 17.45 -7.45 39.56
C THR A 996 17.89 -6.06 40.04
N ASP A 997 17.04 -5.36 40.79
CA ASP A 997 17.32 -4.05 41.39
C ASP A 997 17.72 -2.96 40.39
N ALA A 998 17.11 -2.98 39.20
CA ALA A 998 17.29 -1.92 38.22
C ALA A 998 16.88 -0.54 38.78
N SER A 999 17.56 0.50 38.30
CA SER A 999 17.28 1.87 38.74
C SER A 999 15.84 2.27 38.48
N MET A 1000 15.27 3.04 39.41
CA MET A 1000 13.90 3.57 39.29
C MET A 1000 13.68 4.31 37.96
N GLU A 1001 14.67 5.08 37.50
CA GLU A 1001 14.58 5.81 36.23
C GLU A 1001 14.47 4.88 35.01
N ASN A 1002 15.22 3.77 34.98
CA ASN A 1002 15.13 2.78 33.91
C ASN A 1002 13.75 2.11 33.90
N LEU A 1003 13.27 1.66 35.07
CA LEU A 1003 11.95 1.03 35.21
C LEU A 1003 10.81 1.99 34.84
N GLU A 1004 10.87 3.24 35.29
CA GLU A 1004 9.90 4.28 34.97
C GLU A 1004 9.85 4.57 33.47
N ASN A 1005 11.01 4.67 32.81
CA ASN A 1005 11.08 4.84 31.35
C ASN A 1005 10.47 3.66 30.60
N GLN A 1006 10.75 2.43 31.00
CA GLN A 1006 10.20 1.23 30.37
C GLN A 1006 8.69 1.10 30.57
N LEU A 1007 8.20 1.37 31.78
CA LEU A 1007 6.79 1.32 32.10
C LEU A 1007 6.00 2.42 31.40
N ASN A 1008 6.56 3.62 31.28
CA ASN A 1008 5.96 4.70 30.47
C ASN A 1008 5.87 4.31 28.98
N LYS A 1009 6.86 3.58 28.44
CA LYS A 1009 6.78 3.01 27.09
C LYS A 1009 5.66 1.98 26.96
N LEU A 1010 5.52 1.09 27.94
CA LEU A 1010 4.43 0.10 27.99
C LEU A 1010 3.05 0.76 28.07
N ILE A 1011 2.89 1.81 28.90
CA ILE A 1011 1.66 2.62 29.00
C ILE A 1011 1.33 3.27 27.65
N HIS A 1012 2.31 3.91 27.01
CA HIS A 1012 2.10 4.58 25.74
C HIS A 1012 1.66 3.60 24.63
N LEU A 1013 2.35 2.46 24.52
CA LEU A 1013 2.08 1.47 23.48
C LEU A 1013 0.73 0.78 23.71
N SER A 1014 0.41 0.38 24.95
CA SER A 1014 -0.87 -0.26 25.29
C SER A 1014 -2.07 0.66 25.09
N SER A 1015 -1.92 1.95 25.40
CA SER A 1015 -2.92 2.99 25.08
C SER A 1015 -3.16 3.12 23.57
N LYS A 1016 -2.08 3.14 22.77
CA LYS A 1016 -2.18 3.28 21.31
C LYS A 1016 -2.83 2.05 20.67
N ALA A 1017 -2.56 0.87 21.21
CA ALA A 1017 -3.10 -0.40 20.74
C ALA A 1017 -4.52 -0.71 21.25
N ASN A 1018 -5.10 0.14 22.12
CA ASN A 1018 -6.37 -0.13 22.82
C ASN A 1018 -6.36 -1.45 23.62
N LEU A 1019 -5.21 -1.87 24.16
CA LEU A 1019 -5.05 -3.08 24.95
C LEU A 1019 -5.01 -2.74 26.45
N TYR A 1020 -6.17 -2.35 26.99
CA TYR A 1020 -6.32 -1.75 28.32
C TYR A 1020 -5.82 -2.62 29.49
N LYS A 1021 -5.81 -3.96 29.35
CA LYS A 1021 -5.22 -4.87 30.34
C LYS A 1021 -3.74 -4.56 30.62
N TYR A 1022 -2.94 -4.36 29.57
CA TYR A 1022 -1.51 -4.04 29.72
C TYR A 1022 -1.30 -2.62 30.23
N HIS A 1023 -2.21 -1.70 29.89
CA HIS A 1023 -2.20 -0.33 30.39
C HIS A 1023 -2.31 -0.31 31.92
N VAL A 1024 -3.34 -0.96 32.46
CA VAL A 1024 -3.56 -1.03 33.92
C VAL A 1024 -2.42 -1.77 34.63
N PHE A 1025 -1.91 -2.85 34.05
CA PHE A 1025 -0.73 -3.53 34.59
C PHE A 1025 0.50 -2.62 34.67
N ALA A 1026 0.77 -1.83 33.63
CA ALA A 1026 1.94 -0.95 33.62
C ALA A 1026 1.84 0.11 34.72
N PHE A 1027 0.66 0.67 34.94
CA PHE A 1027 0.39 1.56 36.08
C PHE A 1027 0.56 0.86 37.42
N HIS A 1028 0.16 -0.41 37.53
CA HIS A 1028 0.31 -1.21 38.74
C HIS A 1028 1.77 -1.43 39.09
N LEU A 1029 2.59 -1.88 38.13
CA LEU A 1029 4.01 -2.07 38.37
C LEU A 1029 4.70 -0.74 38.67
N LEU A 1030 4.27 0.36 38.05
CA LEU A 1030 4.79 1.70 38.36
C LEU A 1030 4.45 2.13 39.80
N ALA A 1031 3.27 1.76 40.30
CA ALA A 1031 2.89 1.98 41.70
C ALA A 1031 3.80 1.22 42.66
N ILE A 1032 4.07 -0.07 42.38
CA ILE A 1032 4.99 -0.91 43.16
C ILE A 1032 6.40 -0.33 43.16
N VAL A 1033 6.90 0.08 41.99
CA VAL A 1033 8.22 0.73 41.85
C VAL A 1033 8.28 1.98 42.72
N TYR A 1034 7.27 2.86 42.65
CA TYR A 1034 7.26 4.06 43.49
C TYR A 1034 7.18 3.74 44.99
N GLU A 1035 6.44 2.71 45.41
CA GLU A 1035 6.43 2.28 46.81
C GLU A 1035 7.82 1.81 47.27
N ARG A 1036 8.49 0.97 46.47
CA ARG A 1036 9.83 0.45 46.77
C ARG A 1036 10.85 1.56 46.98
N TYR A 1037 10.76 2.63 46.19
CA TYR A 1037 11.65 3.78 46.23
C TYR A 1037 11.14 4.93 47.13
N GLY A 1038 10.13 4.70 47.98
CA GLY A 1038 9.64 5.67 48.98
C GLY A 1038 8.81 6.84 48.43
N LYS A 1039 8.38 6.78 47.16
CA LYS A 1039 7.55 7.80 46.50
C LYS A 1039 6.05 7.54 46.68
N TYR A 1040 5.59 7.50 47.93
CA TYR A 1040 4.22 7.07 48.26
C TYR A 1040 3.12 7.88 47.56
N GLU A 1041 3.20 9.21 47.50
CA GLU A 1041 2.17 10.01 46.80
C GLU A 1041 2.09 9.71 45.30
N ASN A 1042 3.21 9.35 44.66
CA ASN A 1042 3.19 8.93 43.26
C ASN A 1042 2.55 7.54 43.11
N ALA A 1043 2.90 6.59 43.99
CA ALA A 1043 2.28 5.26 44.02
C ALA A 1043 0.76 5.35 44.19
N LYS A 1044 0.31 6.20 45.13
CA LYS A 1044 -1.11 6.48 45.36
C LYS A 1044 -1.82 7.00 44.11
N ARG A 1045 -1.23 7.95 43.37
CA ARG A 1045 -1.81 8.45 42.10
C ARG A 1045 -1.97 7.33 41.08
N GLN A 1046 -1.00 6.43 40.95
CA GLN A 1046 -1.10 5.31 40.01
C GLN A 1046 -2.19 4.31 40.45
N TYR A 1047 -2.27 3.96 41.75
CA TYR A 1047 -3.36 3.15 42.26
C TYR A 1047 -4.74 3.81 42.09
N GLN A 1048 -4.85 5.13 42.23
CA GLN A 1048 -6.10 5.86 41.94
C GLN A 1048 -6.50 5.72 40.46
N HIS A 1049 -5.56 5.94 39.55
CA HIS A 1049 -5.79 5.80 38.11
C HIS A 1049 -6.26 4.39 37.74
N ILE A 1050 -5.64 3.35 38.30
CA ILE A 1050 -6.05 1.95 38.13
C ILE A 1050 -7.50 1.74 38.58
N LEU A 1051 -7.85 2.22 39.76
CA LEU A 1051 -9.19 2.04 40.34
C LEU A 1051 -10.25 2.84 39.58
N GLU A 1052 -9.90 3.98 38.97
CA GLU A 1052 -10.78 4.74 38.08
C GLU A 1052 -11.03 4.02 36.75
N GLU A 1053 -10.00 3.43 36.14
CA GLU A 1053 -10.16 2.65 34.90
C GLU A 1053 -10.97 1.36 35.12
N ILE A 1054 -10.80 0.69 36.27
CA ILE A 1054 -11.54 -0.54 36.62
C ILE A 1054 -13.06 -0.27 36.79
N LYS A 1055 -13.46 0.96 37.15
CA LYS A 1055 -14.91 1.31 37.24
C LYS A 1055 -15.63 1.27 35.90
N ASN A 1056 -14.91 1.27 34.79
CA ASN A 1056 -15.50 1.22 33.46
C ASN A 1056 -15.77 -0.24 33.05
N GLU A 1057 -16.95 -0.76 33.41
CA GLU A 1057 -17.37 -2.16 33.16
C GLU A 1057 -17.32 -2.56 31.68
N GLU A 1058 -17.47 -1.62 30.74
CA GLU A 1058 -17.37 -1.92 29.30
C GLU A 1058 -15.94 -2.29 28.86
N LYS A 1059 -14.91 -1.86 29.60
CA LYS A 1059 -13.50 -2.07 29.24
C LYS A 1059 -12.88 -3.33 29.87
N PHE A 1060 -13.35 -3.72 31.05
CA PHE A 1060 -12.73 -4.75 31.88
C PHE A 1060 -13.84 -5.65 32.44
N GLY A 1061 -14.20 -6.72 31.74
CA GLY A 1061 -15.09 -7.74 32.31
C GLY A 1061 -14.52 -8.33 33.60
N ARG A 1062 -15.31 -9.09 34.37
CA ARG A 1062 -14.86 -9.70 35.65
C ARG A 1062 -13.70 -10.66 35.41
N SER A 1063 -12.54 -10.44 36.04
CA SER A 1063 -11.38 -11.32 35.93
C SER A 1063 -10.60 -11.45 37.23
N LEU A 1064 -9.88 -12.57 37.38
CA LEU A 1064 -8.98 -12.81 38.53
C LEU A 1064 -7.98 -11.67 38.72
N GLU A 1065 -7.42 -11.17 37.62
CA GLU A 1065 -6.38 -10.14 37.60
C GLU A 1065 -6.89 -8.82 38.18
N ILE A 1066 -8.14 -8.42 37.90
CA ILE A 1066 -8.76 -7.23 38.48
C ILE A 1066 -8.92 -7.39 40.00
N CYS A 1067 -9.33 -8.56 40.47
CA CYS A 1067 -9.46 -8.82 41.90
C CYS A 1067 -8.10 -8.79 42.63
N LEU A 1068 -7.04 -9.26 41.97
CA LEU A 1068 -5.68 -9.15 42.48
C LEU A 1068 -5.22 -7.67 42.54
N LEU A 1069 -5.47 -6.88 41.49
CA LEU A 1069 -5.16 -5.45 41.49
C LEU A 1069 -5.90 -4.68 42.59
N ILE A 1070 -7.19 -4.97 42.79
CA ILE A 1070 -8.00 -4.40 43.88
C ILE A 1070 -7.40 -4.80 45.24
N SER A 1071 -7.09 -6.08 45.44
CA SER A 1071 -6.48 -6.59 46.67
C SER A 1071 -5.16 -5.90 47.00
N ASP A 1072 -4.28 -5.75 46.00
CA ASP A 1072 -2.98 -5.11 46.19
C ASP A 1072 -3.12 -3.63 46.56
N SER A 1073 -3.99 -2.91 45.85
CA SER A 1073 -4.28 -1.52 46.17
C SER A 1073 -4.88 -1.36 47.57
N MET A 1074 -5.74 -2.28 48.03
CA MET A 1074 -6.24 -2.26 49.42
C MET A 1074 -5.11 -2.43 50.44
N LYS A 1075 -4.17 -3.37 50.20
CA LYS A 1075 -3.00 -3.54 51.07
C LYS A 1075 -2.20 -2.25 51.17
N TYR A 1076 -1.93 -1.61 50.03
CA TYR A 1076 -1.23 -0.33 49.97
C TYR A 1076 -1.94 0.77 50.77
N TYR A 1077 -3.24 0.98 50.55
CA TYR A 1077 -4.02 2.01 51.24
C TYR A 1077 -4.10 1.75 52.75
N ASN A 1078 -4.28 0.50 53.17
CA ASN A 1078 -4.31 0.12 54.58
C ASN A 1078 -2.94 0.33 55.25
N LYS A 1079 -1.86 -0.13 54.62
CA LYS A 1079 -0.47 0.04 55.11
C LYS A 1079 -0.11 1.50 55.32
N ASN A 1080 -0.55 2.38 54.41
CA ASN A 1080 -0.25 3.80 54.44
C ASN A 1080 -1.35 4.66 55.12
N LYS A 1081 -2.37 4.03 55.72
CA LYS A 1081 -3.51 4.70 56.40
C LYS A 1081 -4.26 5.71 55.51
N PHE A 1082 -4.32 5.46 54.21
CA PHE A 1082 -5.11 6.26 53.28
C PHE A 1082 -6.56 5.76 53.21
N LYS A 1083 -7.51 6.66 52.93
CA LYS A 1083 -8.90 6.30 52.67
C LYS A 1083 -9.01 5.61 51.30
N TYR A 1084 -9.47 4.36 51.30
CA TYR A 1084 -9.65 3.58 50.06
C TYR A 1084 -10.81 4.15 49.19
N PRO A 1085 -10.64 4.27 47.87
CA PRO A 1085 -11.58 5.00 47.01
C PRO A 1085 -12.76 4.17 46.46
N LEU A 1086 -12.76 2.83 46.64
CA LEU A 1086 -13.91 1.98 46.30
C LEU A 1086 -14.73 1.62 47.53
N SER A 1087 -16.05 1.59 47.37
CA SER A 1087 -17.01 1.08 48.35
C SER A 1087 -17.09 -0.46 48.32
N SER A 1088 -17.58 -1.05 49.41
CA SER A 1088 -17.81 -2.50 49.53
C SER A 1088 -18.70 -3.05 48.41
N HIS A 1089 -19.66 -2.25 47.95
CA HIS A 1089 -20.55 -2.60 46.84
C HIS A 1089 -19.81 -2.63 45.49
N GLU A 1090 -19.01 -1.60 45.18
CA GLU A 1090 -18.18 -1.56 43.96
C GLU A 1090 -17.19 -2.72 43.90
N ILE A 1091 -16.60 -3.10 45.05
CA ILE A 1091 -15.71 -4.27 45.13
C ILE A 1091 -16.48 -5.57 44.84
N SER A 1092 -17.69 -5.72 45.41
CA SER A 1092 -18.53 -6.90 45.17
C SER A 1092 -19.04 -7.02 43.73
N LEU A 1093 -19.29 -5.89 43.06
CA LEU A 1093 -19.69 -5.84 41.65
C LEU A 1093 -18.58 -6.33 40.73
N GLN A 1094 -17.33 -5.98 41.03
CA GLN A 1094 -16.15 -6.32 40.22
C GLN A 1094 -15.62 -7.74 40.48
N CYS A 1095 -15.70 -8.22 41.73
CA CYS A 1095 -15.20 -9.56 42.11
C CYS A 1095 -16.28 -10.65 42.26
N GLY A 1096 -17.56 -10.28 42.08
CA GLY A 1096 -18.70 -11.19 42.20
C GLY A 1096 -18.99 -11.64 43.65
N ASN A 1097 -20.17 -12.21 43.88
CA ASN A 1097 -20.53 -12.94 45.11
C ASN A 1097 -19.79 -14.29 45.22
N SER A 1098 -18.51 -14.35 44.86
CA SER A 1098 -17.76 -15.59 44.96
C SER A 1098 -17.64 -15.98 46.43
N LYS A 1099 -18.07 -17.20 46.75
CA LYS A 1099 -17.89 -17.86 48.07
C LYS A 1099 -16.41 -18.10 48.43
N TYR A 1100 -15.47 -17.59 47.63
CA TYR A 1100 -14.03 -17.68 47.85
C TYR A 1100 -13.52 -16.31 48.30
N PRO A 1101 -13.45 -16.05 49.62
CA PRO A 1101 -12.86 -14.82 50.09
C PRO A 1101 -11.39 -14.75 49.65
N LEU A 1102 -10.87 -13.56 49.41
CA LEU A 1102 -9.44 -13.22 49.30
C LEU A 1102 -8.53 -13.88 50.36
N ARG A 1103 -9.10 -14.50 51.40
CA ARG A 1103 -8.44 -15.36 52.41
C ARG A 1103 -7.98 -16.73 51.89
N THR A 1104 -8.60 -17.33 50.88
CA THR A 1104 -8.22 -18.67 50.38
C THR A 1104 -7.10 -18.67 49.33
N LEU A 1105 -6.63 -17.50 48.87
CA LEU A 1105 -5.41 -17.41 48.05
C LEU A 1105 -4.13 -17.66 48.87
N GLY A 1106 -4.23 -17.86 50.18
CA GLY A 1106 -3.12 -18.37 50.99
C GLY A 1106 -1.84 -17.54 50.96
N ILE A 1107 -1.91 -16.23 50.65
CA ILE A 1107 -0.75 -15.32 50.59
C ILE A 1107 -0.31 -14.98 52.01
N HIS A 1108 0.43 -15.88 52.65
CA HIS A 1108 1.00 -15.70 53.99
C HIS A 1108 2.52 -15.95 54.06
N SER A 1109 3.19 -16.17 52.94
CA SER A 1109 4.65 -16.29 52.87
C SER A 1109 5.29 -15.12 52.09
N PRO A 1110 6.42 -14.55 52.54
CA PRO A 1110 7.20 -13.58 51.74
C PRO A 1110 7.68 -14.16 50.39
N PHE A 1111 7.70 -15.49 50.21
CA PHE A 1111 7.91 -16.13 48.90
C PHE A 1111 6.72 -15.98 47.93
N GLN A 1112 5.50 -15.74 48.43
CA GLN A 1112 4.31 -15.58 47.58
C GLN A 1112 4.16 -14.16 47.00
N GLU A 1113 4.86 -13.15 47.51
CA GLU A 1113 4.87 -11.80 46.89
C GLU A 1113 5.58 -11.81 45.53
N GLU A 1114 6.60 -12.65 45.37
CA GLU A 1114 7.31 -12.87 44.11
C GLU A 1114 6.43 -13.51 43.04
N GLU A 1115 5.72 -14.56 43.43
CA GLU A 1115 4.81 -15.32 42.58
C GLU A 1115 3.52 -14.54 42.29
N TYR A 1116 3.06 -13.71 43.23
CA TYR A 1116 1.93 -12.79 43.06
C TYR A 1116 2.22 -11.73 42.01
N CYS A 1117 3.39 -11.10 42.08
CA CYS A 1117 3.78 -10.10 41.10
C CYS A 1117 4.07 -10.73 39.73
N LEU A 1118 4.59 -11.97 39.69
CA LEU A 1118 4.68 -12.80 38.48
C LEU A 1118 3.30 -13.13 37.88
N SER A 1119 2.31 -13.46 38.72
CA SER A 1119 0.93 -13.78 38.28
C SER A 1119 0.17 -12.57 37.71
N LEU A 1120 0.52 -11.37 38.18
CA LEU A 1120 0.06 -10.10 37.64
C LEU A 1120 0.86 -9.71 36.38
N ALA A 1121 2.16 -10.02 36.34
CA ALA A 1121 3.07 -9.85 35.21
C ALA A 1121 2.94 -10.94 34.14
#